data_AF-A0A7C1YEU7-F1
#
_entry.id   AF-A0A7C1YEU7-F1
#
_cell.length_a   1.000
_cell.length_b   1.000
_cell.length_c   1.000
_cell.angle_alpha   90.00
_cell.angle_beta   90.00
_cell.angle_gamma   90.00
#
_symmetry.space_group_name_H-M   'P 1'
#
loop_
_entity.id
_entity.type
_entity.pdbx_description
1 polymer ?
#
loop_
_entity_poly.entity_id
_entity_poly.type
_entity_poly.pdbx_seq_one_letter_code
_entity_poly.pdbx_strand_id
1 'polypeptide(L)'
;MKAWISKWRRHLTRIGISLAVIVFFLTHLVGWVDISFIRQLEAWTYDARLNFTLPNTVDKRIVIIDVDEASLAAEGRWPWNRDKLRKLVDTLFDHYQIRVLGFDVVFAEKDENPVLKQLERLVSDPAYRVLAPALDRIRPLLNRDKTFAEGLKGRPVVLGYYFNQDPKRTVSSGTLPLPVFPVGSFPEKTLSFKTASSYGGNIPMLQEAAATAGFFDNPTTSVDGVFRRVPMLQEYQGAIYESLSLAVARLYLRQPVRTIFAQGYGVGARYHGMEWIGLGPHKIPVDADVATLVPYRGRQGSFPYVSATKVLSQTVPSDINLKDTIAFVGTTAPGLLDLRNTPVQKIYPGVEIHANLVSAILDDRFQHRPAYTLGAELVILVVIGLMLALVLPLLNPVWSVLFTFAVFAATVILNLMVWQYSNFVLPLASPLLLAMVLFVHNMSYGYFVESRSKRQLGGLFGQYVPPELVEEMSKDPQSYSLEGERRDMTVLFSDVRGFTTISEGLNPEELSDLMNAYLTPMTEVIHQHRGTIDKYIGDAIMAFWGAPVRNPDHARHALEAAMAMDARLRDLQEHFAERGWPPIKVGIGLNTGEMSVGNMGSAFRMAYTVLGDAVNLGSRLESLTKKYGVSIIISEFTRNAVPEFVYRELDRVRVVGREKPVVIYEPIGQKLDVSQDALDELTLYRNGLKHYRAQRWDQAELQFLNLQKAHPQRSIYKIYCDRIAVYHVHPPGPEWDGVYTHERK
;
A
#
# COMPACT_ATOMS: atom_id res chain seq x y z
N MET A 1 -25.37 10.63 -14.04
CA MET A 1 -24.42 10.01 -14.99
C MET A 1 -23.21 10.91 -15.32
N LYS A 2 -23.41 12.14 -15.83
CA LYS A 2 -22.29 13.07 -16.19
C LYS A 2 -21.35 13.42 -15.02
N ALA A 3 -21.86 13.64 -13.81
CA ALA A 3 -21.04 13.92 -12.61
C ALA A 3 -20.24 12.70 -12.13
N TRP A 4 -20.74 11.48 -12.38
CA TRP A 4 -20.02 10.25 -12.06
C TRP A 4 -18.86 10.04 -13.04
N ILE A 5 -19.10 10.26 -14.34
CA ILE A 5 -18.09 10.16 -15.40
C ILE A 5 -16.96 11.20 -15.23
N SER A 6 -17.27 12.44 -14.79
CA SER A 6 -16.23 13.45 -14.57
C SER A 6 -15.30 13.11 -13.40
N LYS A 7 -15.82 12.44 -12.36
CA LYS A 7 -15.03 11.99 -11.21
C LYS A 7 -14.01 10.91 -11.61
N TRP A 8 -14.40 9.96 -12.44
CA TRP A 8 -13.51 8.91 -12.95
C TRP A 8 -12.44 9.44 -13.92
N ARG A 9 -12.77 10.46 -14.74
CA ARG A 9 -11.79 11.07 -15.65
C ARG A 9 -10.57 11.64 -14.92
N ARG A 10 -10.75 12.16 -13.71
CA ARG A 10 -9.65 12.68 -12.86
C ARG A 10 -8.69 11.59 -12.38
N HIS A 11 -9.10 10.32 -12.41
CA HIS A 11 -8.31 9.18 -11.90
C HIS A 11 -7.77 8.26 -13.00
N LEU A 12 -7.99 8.56 -14.29
CA LEU A 12 -7.59 7.69 -15.41
C LEU A 12 -6.09 7.38 -15.42
N THR A 13 -5.25 8.37 -15.15
CA THR A 13 -3.79 8.20 -15.05
C THR A 13 -3.39 7.25 -13.91
N ARG A 14 -4.00 7.45 -12.74
CA ARG A 14 -3.76 6.64 -11.53
C ARG A 14 -4.20 5.18 -11.74
N ILE A 15 -5.35 4.97 -12.38
CA ILE A 15 -5.87 3.64 -12.75
C ILE A 15 -4.97 3.00 -13.82
N GLY A 16 -4.57 3.75 -14.86
CA GLY A 16 -3.69 3.24 -15.92
C GLY A 16 -2.35 2.72 -15.40
N ILE A 17 -1.71 3.44 -14.46
CA ILE A 17 -0.48 2.97 -13.81
C ILE A 17 -0.75 1.73 -12.96
N SER A 18 -1.87 1.69 -12.22
CA SER A 18 -2.25 0.51 -11.44
C SER A 18 -2.44 -0.74 -12.31
N LEU A 19 -3.06 -0.59 -13.49
CA LEU A 19 -3.20 -1.67 -14.47
C LEU A 19 -1.85 -2.16 -15.00
N ALA A 20 -0.91 -1.24 -15.26
CA ALA A 20 0.44 -1.62 -15.69
C ALA A 20 1.18 -2.44 -14.61
N VAL A 21 1.02 -2.09 -13.33
CA VAL A 21 1.56 -2.89 -12.21
C VAL A 21 0.95 -4.28 -12.18
N ILE A 22 -0.37 -4.41 -12.37
CA ILE A 22 -1.04 -5.73 -12.42
C ILE A 22 -0.47 -6.57 -13.57
N VAL A 23 -0.34 -5.98 -14.77
CA VAL A 23 0.25 -6.68 -15.93
C VAL A 23 1.68 -7.12 -15.63
N PHE A 24 2.50 -6.29 -14.97
CA PHE A 24 3.85 -6.67 -14.57
C PHE A 24 3.88 -7.91 -13.66
N PHE A 25 3.00 -7.98 -12.65
CA PHE A 25 2.88 -9.18 -11.82
C PHE A 25 2.39 -10.41 -12.61
N LEU A 26 1.50 -10.22 -13.60
CA LEU A 26 1.07 -11.31 -14.47
C LEU A 26 2.20 -11.82 -15.38
N THR A 27 3.11 -10.94 -15.85
CA THR A 27 4.30 -11.40 -16.59
C THR A 27 5.25 -12.23 -15.72
N HIS A 28 5.28 -11.96 -14.41
CA HIS A 28 6.02 -12.79 -13.46
C HIS A 28 5.37 -14.17 -13.29
N LEU A 29 4.05 -14.22 -13.12
CA LEU A 29 3.29 -15.46 -12.98
C LEU A 29 3.51 -16.43 -14.16
N VAL A 30 3.48 -15.92 -15.39
CA VAL A 30 3.67 -16.72 -16.61
C VAL A 30 5.14 -17.11 -16.83
N GLY A 31 6.07 -16.55 -16.06
CA GLY A 31 7.50 -16.83 -16.16
C GLY A 31 8.23 -16.05 -17.26
N TRP A 32 7.61 -15.02 -17.84
CA TRP A 32 8.29 -14.12 -18.80
C TRP A 32 9.29 -13.21 -18.10
N VAL A 33 8.96 -12.76 -16.89
CA VAL A 33 9.83 -11.94 -16.04
C VAL A 33 10.10 -12.67 -14.74
N ASP A 34 11.33 -13.11 -14.53
CA ASP A 34 11.67 -13.87 -13.35
C ASP A 34 12.21 -12.99 -12.22
N ILE A 35 11.37 -12.73 -11.21
CA ILE A 35 11.71 -11.85 -10.08
C ILE A 35 12.09 -12.72 -8.88
N SER A 36 13.40 -12.89 -8.68
CA SER A 36 13.95 -13.72 -7.59
C SER A 36 13.46 -13.31 -6.19
N PHE A 37 13.23 -12.02 -5.96
CA PHE A 37 12.70 -11.53 -4.68
C PHE A 37 11.30 -12.06 -4.37
N ILE A 38 10.39 -12.11 -5.35
CA ILE A 38 9.02 -12.63 -5.15
C ILE A 38 9.08 -14.13 -4.83
N ARG A 39 9.93 -14.90 -5.51
CA ARG A 39 10.10 -16.33 -5.24
C ARG A 39 10.67 -16.60 -3.84
N GLN A 40 11.61 -15.78 -3.38
CA GLN A 40 12.15 -15.89 -2.02
C GLN A 40 11.09 -15.56 -0.98
N LEU A 41 10.28 -14.52 -1.20
CA LEU A 41 9.14 -14.21 -0.34
C LEU A 41 8.13 -15.36 -0.33
N GLU A 42 7.81 -15.96 -1.48
CA GLU A 42 6.89 -17.09 -1.54
C GLU A 42 7.42 -18.28 -0.73
N ALA A 43 8.71 -18.62 -0.90
CA ALA A 43 9.37 -19.67 -0.13
C ALA A 43 9.32 -19.39 1.38
N TRP A 44 9.55 -18.14 1.80
CA TRP A 44 9.45 -17.75 3.20
C TRP A 44 8.03 -17.83 3.74
N THR A 45 7.03 -17.39 2.99
CA THR A 45 5.62 -17.50 3.39
C THR A 45 5.15 -18.97 3.45
N TYR A 46 5.65 -19.83 2.56
CA TYR A 46 5.43 -21.28 2.65
C TYR A 46 6.00 -21.85 3.94
N ASP A 47 7.26 -21.55 4.26
CA ASP A 47 7.91 -22.05 5.47
C ASP A 47 7.20 -21.55 6.74
N ALA A 48 6.78 -20.28 6.75
CA ALA A 48 6.02 -19.70 7.86
C ALA A 48 4.67 -20.41 8.07
N ARG A 49 3.91 -20.66 6.98
CA ARG A 49 2.64 -21.40 7.05
C ARG A 49 2.86 -22.83 7.55
N LEU A 50 3.86 -23.52 7.02
CA LEU A 50 4.19 -24.88 7.43
C LEU A 50 4.53 -24.92 8.92
N ASN A 51 5.44 -24.07 9.39
CA ASN A 51 5.83 -24.03 10.81
C ASN A 51 4.66 -23.70 11.74
N PHE A 52 3.79 -22.78 11.33
CA PHE A 52 2.60 -22.41 12.11
C PHE A 52 1.56 -23.54 12.20
N THR A 53 1.54 -24.43 11.22
CA THR A 53 0.54 -25.51 11.11
C THR A 53 1.14 -26.90 11.38
N LEU A 54 2.35 -26.99 11.94
CA LEU A 54 3.00 -28.26 12.25
C LEU A 54 2.17 -29.09 13.24
N PRO A 55 1.93 -30.39 12.94
CA PRO A 55 1.26 -31.29 13.86
C PRO A 55 1.98 -31.46 15.20
N ASN A 56 3.32 -31.44 15.21
CA ASN A 56 4.18 -31.69 16.38
C ASN A 56 3.80 -32.98 17.14
N THR A 57 3.61 -34.07 16.38
CA THR A 57 3.26 -35.39 16.92
C THR A 57 4.30 -36.44 16.54
N VAL A 58 4.41 -37.50 17.34
CA VAL A 58 5.32 -38.63 17.08
C VAL A 58 4.57 -39.76 16.38
N ASP A 59 5.09 -40.27 15.27
CA ASP A 59 4.54 -41.46 14.60
C ASP A 59 5.31 -42.72 15.02
N LYS A 60 4.64 -43.60 15.76
CA LYS A 60 5.24 -44.84 16.30
C LYS A 60 5.26 -46.00 15.30
N ARG A 61 4.66 -45.87 14.12
CA ARG A 61 4.68 -46.92 13.08
C ARG A 61 6.03 -47.00 12.37
N ILE A 62 6.83 -45.94 12.45
CA ILE A 62 8.13 -45.80 11.80
C ILE A 62 9.16 -45.56 12.90
N VAL A 63 10.27 -46.30 12.85
CA VAL A 63 11.37 -46.17 13.80
C VAL A 63 12.66 -45.88 13.05
N ILE A 64 13.56 -45.11 13.68
CA ILE A 64 14.89 -44.86 13.16
C ILE A 64 15.90 -45.65 13.99
N ILE A 65 16.56 -46.60 13.35
CA ILE A 65 17.69 -47.36 13.87
C ILE A 65 18.95 -46.54 13.59
N ASP A 66 19.47 -45.95 14.65
CA ASP A 66 20.45 -44.88 14.55
C ASP A 66 21.86 -45.37 14.82
N VAL A 67 22.75 -45.18 13.85
CA VAL A 67 24.20 -45.28 14.04
C VAL A 67 24.68 -43.98 14.69
N ASP A 68 24.46 -43.90 16.00
CA ASP A 68 24.83 -42.80 16.89
C ASP A 68 26.25 -43.00 17.49
N GLU A 69 26.72 -42.04 18.27
CA GLU A 69 28.03 -42.11 18.93
C GLU A 69 28.15 -43.32 19.86
N ALA A 70 27.08 -43.70 20.56
CA ALA A 70 27.05 -44.89 21.41
C ALA A 70 27.25 -46.17 20.59
N SER A 71 26.62 -46.25 19.42
CA SER A 71 26.81 -47.35 18.48
C SER A 71 28.22 -47.40 17.93
N LEU A 72 28.83 -46.26 17.59
CA LEU A 72 30.22 -46.23 17.14
C LEU A 72 31.21 -46.61 18.24
N ALA A 73 30.94 -46.21 19.49
CA ALA A 73 31.77 -46.56 20.64
C ALA A 73 31.72 -48.05 20.98
N ALA A 74 30.53 -48.65 20.95
CA ALA A 74 30.32 -50.07 21.28
C ALA A 74 30.69 -51.01 20.12
N GLU A 75 30.33 -50.65 18.89
CA GLU A 75 30.45 -51.52 17.72
C GLU A 75 31.64 -51.17 16.82
N GLY A 76 32.33 -50.06 17.09
CA GLY A 76 33.44 -49.58 16.27
C GLY A 76 33.02 -48.74 15.06
N ARG A 77 34.00 -48.38 14.24
CA ARG A 77 33.88 -47.39 13.17
C ARG A 77 32.94 -47.84 12.04
N TRP A 78 32.09 -46.92 11.59
CA TRP A 78 31.26 -47.05 10.39
C TRP A 78 32.06 -46.73 9.10
N PRO A 79 31.79 -47.38 7.95
CA PRO A 79 30.80 -48.44 7.75
C PRO A 79 31.18 -49.75 8.46
N TRP A 80 30.19 -50.39 9.07
CA TRP A 80 30.39 -51.70 9.69
C TRP A 80 30.58 -52.80 8.66
N ASN A 81 31.29 -53.86 9.07
CA ASN A 81 31.41 -55.07 8.26
C ASN A 81 30.04 -55.74 8.04
N ARG A 82 29.95 -56.52 6.98
CA ARG A 82 28.69 -57.11 6.51
C ARG A 82 28.18 -58.21 7.43
N ASP A 83 29.04 -58.87 8.19
CA ASP A 83 28.65 -59.80 9.26
C ASP A 83 27.85 -59.10 10.37
N LYS A 84 28.26 -57.89 10.75
CA LYS A 84 27.54 -57.09 11.75
C LYS A 84 26.22 -56.56 11.20
N LEU A 85 26.21 -56.07 9.95
CA LEU A 85 24.97 -55.67 9.29
C LEU A 85 24.00 -56.85 9.13
N ARG A 86 24.52 -58.05 8.84
CA ARG A 86 23.75 -59.30 8.82
C ARG A 86 23.09 -59.56 10.17
N LYS A 87 23.87 -59.49 11.26
CA LYS A 87 23.35 -59.64 12.63
C LYS A 87 22.28 -58.59 12.96
N LEU A 88 22.47 -57.34 12.54
CA LEU A 88 21.48 -56.28 12.71
C LEU A 88 20.17 -56.63 12.01
N VAL A 89 20.23 -57.03 10.73
CA VAL A 89 19.05 -57.42 9.94
C VAL A 89 18.36 -58.64 10.56
N ASP A 90 19.11 -59.66 10.98
CA ASP A 90 18.56 -60.82 11.71
C ASP A 90 17.84 -60.41 12.98
N THR A 91 18.47 -59.59 13.80
CA THR A 91 17.88 -59.18 15.07
C THR A 91 16.61 -58.38 14.86
N LEU A 92 16.58 -57.50 13.85
CA LEU A 92 15.40 -56.71 13.51
C LEU A 92 14.22 -57.58 13.04
N PHE A 93 14.46 -58.55 12.14
CA PHE A 93 13.38 -59.38 11.59
C PHE A 93 13.00 -60.57 12.48
N ASP A 94 13.98 -61.27 13.04
CA ASP A 94 13.75 -62.54 13.73
C ASP A 94 13.39 -62.34 15.20
N HIS A 95 14.05 -61.38 15.88
CA HIS A 95 13.78 -61.08 17.29
C HIS A 95 12.71 -59.99 17.44
N TYR A 96 12.90 -58.83 16.79
CA TYR A 96 11.99 -57.69 16.93
C TYR A 96 10.77 -57.72 15.99
N GLN A 97 10.78 -58.57 14.97
CA GLN A 97 9.65 -58.76 14.05
C GLN A 97 9.21 -57.45 13.35
N ILE A 98 10.16 -56.63 12.91
CA ILE A 98 9.84 -55.47 12.06
C ILE A 98 9.20 -55.92 10.74
N ARG A 99 8.45 -55.02 10.09
CA ARG A 99 7.72 -55.34 8.86
C ARG A 99 8.48 -54.98 7.58
N VAL A 100 9.22 -53.88 7.57
CA VAL A 100 10.04 -53.42 6.42
C VAL A 100 11.29 -52.73 6.94
N LEU A 101 12.42 -52.95 6.27
CA LEU A 101 13.69 -52.28 6.57
C LEU A 101 14.15 -51.45 5.37
N GLY A 102 14.40 -50.16 5.57
CA GLY A 102 15.03 -49.27 4.59
C GLY A 102 16.44 -48.87 5.04
N PHE A 103 17.42 -48.96 4.15
CA PHE A 103 18.77 -48.44 4.39
C PHE A 103 18.95 -47.08 3.70
N ASP A 104 19.18 -46.03 4.48
CA ASP A 104 19.58 -44.71 3.98
C ASP A 104 21.11 -44.65 3.77
N VAL A 105 21.63 -45.66 3.09
CA VAL A 105 23.06 -45.87 2.85
C VAL A 105 23.26 -46.71 1.60
N VAL A 106 24.38 -46.51 0.92
CA VAL A 106 24.78 -47.27 -0.28
C VAL A 106 25.93 -48.22 0.04
N PHE A 107 25.82 -49.47 -0.42
CA PHE A 107 26.84 -50.51 -0.26
C PHE A 107 27.62 -50.69 -1.58
N ALA A 108 28.34 -49.64 -1.98
CA ALA A 108 29.02 -49.56 -3.28
C ALA A 108 30.30 -50.41 -3.39
N GLU A 109 30.93 -50.71 -2.26
CA GLU A 109 32.21 -51.43 -2.19
C GLU A 109 32.05 -52.81 -1.55
N LYS A 110 32.90 -53.74 -1.99
CA LYS A 110 33.01 -55.08 -1.42
C LYS A 110 33.62 -55.01 -0.02
N ASP A 111 33.10 -55.80 0.91
CA ASP A 111 33.71 -55.99 2.23
C ASP A 111 34.73 -57.12 2.17
N GLU A 112 35.98 -56.77 1.85
CA GLU A 112 37.08 -57.73 1.86
C GLU A 112 37.43 -58.15 3.28
N ASN A 113 37.28 -59.45 3.58
CA ASN A 113 37.74 -60.01 4.84
C ASN A 113 39.29 -60.10 4.84
N PRO A 114 40.01 -59.35 5.71
CA PRO A 114 41.47 -59.35 5.72
C PRO A 114 42.08 -60.73 6.00
N VAL A 115 41.39 -61.54 6.81
CA VAL A 115 41.81 -62.90 7.15
C VAL A 115 41.73 -63.78 5.92
N LEU A 116 40.63 -63.69 5.15
CA LEU A 116 40.48 -64.45 3.91
C LEU A 116 41.59 -64.07 2.91
N LYS A 117 41.88 -62.78 2.76
CA LYS A 117 42.94 -62.28 1.87
C LYS A 117 44.33 -62.78 2.29
N GLN A 118 44.61 -62.85 3.59
CA GLN A 118 45.86 -63.42 4.12
C GLN A 118 45.94 -64.93 3.89
N LEU A 119 44.85 -65.67 4.11
CA LEU A 119 44.79 -67.10 3.83
C LEU A 119 44.98 -67.41 2.34
N GLU A 120 44.38 -66.60 1.46
CA GLU A 120 44.57 -66.72 0.01
C GLU A 120 46.01 -66.44 -0.42
N ARG A 121 46.66 -65.43 0.19
CA ARG A 121 48.10 -65.19 -0.01
C ARG A 121 48.96 -66.33 0.51
N LEU A 122 48.64 -66.89 1.68
CA LEU A 122 49.36 -68.01 2.27
C LEU A 122 49.29 -69.25 1.37
N VAL A 123 48.09 -69.60 0.88
CA VAL A 123 47.88 -70.76 0.00
C VAL A 123 48.49 -70.56 -1.41
N SER A 124 48.79 -69.31 -1.79
CA SER A 124 49.51 -69.00 -3.03
C SER A 124 51.00 -69.39 -2.97
N ASP A 125 51.56 -69.53 -1.76
CA ASP A 125 52.91 -70.06 -1.56
C ASP A 125 52.91 -71.60 -1.72
N PRO A 126 53.80 -72.16 -2.57
CA PRO A 126 53.92 -73.61 -2.75
C PRO A 126 54.01 -74.42 -1.44
N ALA A 127 54.63 -73.86 -0.39
CA ALA A 127 54.81 -74.53 0.90
C ALA A 127 53.48 -74.80 1.64
N TYR A 128 52.44 -73.99 1.39
CA TYR A 128 51.15 -74.08 2.08
C TYR A 128 49.99 -74.49 1.17
N ARG A 129 50.28 -74.89 -0.07
CA ARG A 129 49.26 -75.27 -1.07
C ARG A 129 48.39 -76.45 -0.63
N VAL A 130 48.89 -77.29 0.28
CA VAL A 130 48.12 -78.39 0.91
C VAL A 130 46.86 -77.90 1.62
N LEU A 131 46.82 -76.64 2.05
CA LEU A 131 45.67 -76.03 2.72
C LEU A 131 44.59 -75.53 1.75
N ALA A 132 44.84 -75.53 0.43
CA ALA A 132 43.88 -75.02 -0.56
C ALA A 132 42.49 -75.67 -0.48
N PRO A 133 42.34 -77.01 -0.38
CA PRO A 133 41.02 -77.63 -0.28
C PRO A 133 40.27 -77.26 1.01
N ALA A 134 41.00 -77.03 2.11
CA ALA A 134 40.41 -76.58 3.37
C ALA A 134 39.95 -75.12 3.26
N LEU A 135 40.76 -74.26 2.62
CA LEU A 135 40.40 -72.87 2.35
C LEU A 135 39.16 -72.78 1.44
N ASP A 136 39.07 -73.60 0.40
CA ASP A 136 37.92 -73.60 -0.52
C ASP A 136 36.61 -73.99 0.19
N ARG A 137 36.66 -74.85 1.21
CA ARG A 137 35.48 -75.21 2.03
C ARG A 137 35.01 -74.05 2.92
N ILE A 138 35.94 -73.28 3.50
CA ILE A 138 35.59 -72.17 4.42
C ILE A 138 35.45 -70.82 3.71
N ARG A 139 35.97 -70.66 2.48
CA ARG A 139 35.91 -69.40 1.71
C ARG A 139 34.49 -68.82 1.64
N PRO A 140 33.42 -69.61 1.38
CA PRO A 140 32.06 -69.08 1.37
C PRO A 140 31.60 -68.55 2.73
N LEU A 141 32.05 -69.15 3.84
CA LEU A 141 31.72 -68.75 5.21
C LEU A 141 32.46 -67.47 5.63
N LEU A 142 33.61 -67.20 5.02
CA LEU A 142 34.43 -66.01 5.27
C LEU A 142 34.10 -64.84 4.34
N ASN A 143 33.26 -65.06 3.32
CA ASN A 143 32.80 -64.03 2.41
C ASN A 143 31.63 -63.25 3.03
N ARG A 144 31.95 -62.08 3.58
CA ARG A 144 31.00 -61.27 4.33
C ARG A 144 29.88 -60.67 3.48
N ASP A 145 30.17 -60.31 2.23
CA ASP A 145 29.13 -59.83 1.31
C ASP A 145 28.11 -60.96 1.01
N LYS A 146 28.59 -62.20 0.87
CA LYS A 146 27.73 -63.36 0.65
C LYS A 146 26.85 -63.66 1.87
N THR A 147 27.43 -63.68 3.07
CA THR A 147 26.66 -63.93 4.31
C THR A 147 25.61 -62.85 4.53
N PHE A 148 25.91 -61.58 4.22
CA PHE A 148 24.94 -60.51 4.27
C PHE A 148 23.85 -60.63 3.20
N ALA A 149 24.21 -60.93 1.95
CA ALA A 149 23.26 -61.16 0.86
C ALA A 149 22.25 -62.27 1.21
N GLU A 150 22.73 -63.42 1.71
CA GLU A 150 21.88 -64.51 2.19
C GLU A 150 20.87 -64.04 3.24
N GLY A 151 21.24 -63.02 4.01
CA GLY A 151 20.39 -62.42 5.01
C GLY A 151 19.37 -61.39 4.58
N LEU A 152 19.55 -60.83 3.39
CA LEU A 152 18.57 -59.96 2.76
C LEU A 152 17.51 -60.78 2.02
N LYS A 153 17.90 -61.97 1.53
CA LYS A 153 17.09 -62.80 0.65
C LYS A 153 15.75 -63.17 1.29
N GLY A 154 14.66 -62.86 0.57
CA GLY A 154 13.29 -63.17 1.01
C GLY A 154 12.75 -62.27 2.12
N ARG A 155 13.53 -61.29 2.60
CA ARG A 155 13.09 -60.30 3.58
C ARG A 155 12.70 -58.99 2.91
N PRO A 156 11.74 -58.23 3.45
CA PRO A 156 11.30 -56.96 2.89
C PRO A 156 12.31 -55.84 3.20
N VAL A 157 13.47 -55.91 2.54
CA VAL A 157 14.56 -54.94 2.66
C VAL A 157 14.65 -54.07 1.41
N VAL A 158 14.72 -52.75 1.61
CA VAL A 158 14.98 -51.75 0.57
C VAL A 158 16.37 -51.17 0.79
N LEU A 159 17.25 -51.33 -0.21
CA LEU A 159 18.56 -50.70 -0.19
C LEU A 159 18.51 -49.27 -0.74
N GLY A 160 19.41 -48.40 -0.27
CA GLY A 160 19.59 -47.06 -0.78
C GLY A 160 20.54 -47.04 -1.98
N TYR A 161 20.36 -46.07 -2.87
CA TYR A 161 21.33 -45.66 -3.89
C TYR A 161 21.11 -44.18 -4.23
N TYR A 162 21.95 -43.61 -5.09
CA TYR A 162 21.78 -42.22 -5.52
C TYR A 162 22.05 -42.05 -7.00
N PHE A 163 21.39 -41.05 -7.58
CA PHE A 163 21.68 -40.52 -8.91
C PHE A 163 22.57 -39.28 -8.85
N ASN A 164 23.25 -39.03 -9.98
CA ASN A 164 23.92 -37.78 -10.26
C ASN A 164 23.24 -37.09 -11.44
N GLN A 165 23.05 -35.78 -11.34
CA GLN A 165 22.49 -34.97 -12.43
C GLN A 165 23.55 -34.17 -13.18
N ASP A 166 24.80 -34.16 -12.70
CA ASP A 166 25.89 -33.43 -13.34
C ASP A 166 26.29 -34.15 -14.64
N PRO A 167 26.12 -33.51 -15.82
CA PRO A 167 26.48 -34.12 -17.09
C PRO A 167 27.98 -34.46 -17.19
N LYS A 168 28.83 -33.82 -16.37
CA LYS A 168 30.27 -34.09 -16.31
C LYS A 168 30.60 -35.37 -15.55
N ARG A 169 29.70 -35.84 -14.69
CA ARG A 169 29.86 -37.09 -13.93
C ARG A 169 29.18 -38.22 -14.67
N THR A 170 29.95 -38.97 -15.43
CA THR A 170 29.45 -40.06 -16.28
C THR A 170 29.72 -41.45 -15.74
N VAL A 171 30.60 -41.56 -14.72
CA VAL A 171 30.95 -42.85 -14.12
C VAL A 171 29.81 -43.30 -13.20
N SER A 172 29.30 -44.49 -13.49
CA SER A 172 28.34 -45.18 -12.62
C SER A 172 29.01 -46.38 -11.94
N SER A 173 28.60 -46.69 -10.72
CA SER A 173 29.14 -47.82 -9.94
C SER A 173 28.02 -48.67 -9.34
N GLY A 174 28.27 -49.96 -9.18
CA GLY A 174 27.28 -50.91 -8.66
C GLY A 174 26.15 -51.22 -9.64
N THR A 175 25.02 -51.66 -9.10
CA THR A 175 23.86 -52.14 -9.86
C THR A 175 22.59 -51.45 -9.37
N LEU A 176 21.73 -51.04 -10.30
CA LEU A 176 20.40 -50.51 -10.02
C LEU A 176 19.39 -51.64 -9.80
N PRO A 177 18.30 -51.40 -9.06
CA PRO A 177 17.18 -52.35 -8.99
C PRO A 177 16.49 -52.47 -10.35
N LEU A 178 15.52 -53.39 -10.45
CA LEU A 178 14.58 -53.34 -11.57
C LEU A 178 13.82 -52.01 -11.55
N PRO A 179 13.65 -51.34 -12.70
CA PRO A 179 12.92 -50.08 -12.76
C PRO A 179 11.45 -50.31 -12.43
N VAL A 180 10.81 -49.33 -11.79
CA VAL A 180 9.37 -49.38 -11.50
C VAL A 180 8.55 -49.23 -12.79
N PHE A 181 9.06 -48.46 -13.76
CA PHE A 181 8.53 -48.43 -15.12
C PHE A 181 9.67 -48.64 -16.14
N PRO A 182 9.61 -49.70 -16.97
CA PRO A 182 10.64 -49.98 -17.96
C PRO A 182 10.69 -48.93 -19.08
N VAL A 183 11.75 -48.98 -19.89
CA VAL A 183 11.92 -48.13 -21.07
C VAL A 183 10.68 -48.20 -21.97
N GLY A 184 10.20 -47.04 -22.41
CA GLY A 184 9.03 -46.94 -23.29
C GLY A 184 7.69 -46.98 -22.56
N SER A 185 7.65 -46.99 -21.22
CA SER A 185 6.39 -46.91 -20.44
C SER A 185 5.63 -45.59 -20.64
N PHE A 186 6.32 -44.53 -21.08
CA PHE A 186 5.75 -43.21 -21.33
C PHE A 186 6.13 -42.71 -22.74
N PRO A 187 5.58 -43.31 -23.83
CA PRO A 187 6.03 -43.05 -25.20
C PRO A 187 5.55 -41.70 -25.78
N GLU A 188 4.48 -41.12 -25.25
CA GLU A 188 3.81 -39.94 -25.83
C GLU A 188 3.61 -38.77 -24.85
N LYS A 189 4.37 -38.68 -23.75
CA LYS A 189 4.07 -37.69 -22.71
C LYS A 189 5.20 -36.70 -22.48
N THR A 190 4.85 -35.41 -22.54
CA THR A 190 5.65 -34.28 -22.07
C THR A 190 5.75 -34.30 -20.53
N LEU A 191 6.35 -35.35 -19.97
CA LEU A 191 6.67 -35.45 -18.54
C LEU A 191 8.11 -34.97 -18.33
N SER A 192 8.32 -34.08 -17.37
CA SER A 192 9.63 -33.51 -17.06
C SER A 192 10.27 -34.27 -15.90
N PHE A 193 10.50 -35.57 -16.06
CA PHE A 193 11.28 -36.32 -15.08
C PHE A 193 12.68 -35.70 -14.92
N LYS A 194 13.25 -35.77 -13.71
CA LYS A 194 14.68 -35.47 -13.53
C LYS A 194 15.48 -36.63 -14.11
N THR A 195 16.28 -36.33 -15.12
CA THR A 195 17.08 -37.32 -15.86
C THR A 195 18.51 -37.35 -15.31
N ALA A 196 18.89 -38.47 -14.72
CA ALA A 196 20.22 -38.70 -14.18
C ALA A 196 21.25 -38.98 -15.28
N SER A 197 22.48 -38.50 -15.09
CA SER A 197 23.65 -38.78 -15.94
C SER A 197 24.42 -40.02 -15.50
N SER A 198 24.47 -40.28 -14.19
CA SER A 198 25.13 -41.46 -13.60
C SER A 198 24.47 -41.87 -12.28
N TYR A 199 24.89 -43.01 -11.73
CA TYR A 199 24.39 -43.51 -10.44
C TYR A 199 25.52 -44.13 -9.59
N GLY A 200 25.35 -44.10 -8.27
CA GLY A 200 26.11 -44.90 -7.32
C GLY A 200 25.19 -45.90 -6.62
N GLY A 201 25.32 -47.17 -6.97
CA GLY A 201 24.46 -48.26 -6.52
C GLY A 201 25.18 -49.27 -5.62
N ASN A 202 24.44 -50.30 -5.22
CA ASN A 202 24.94 -51.39 -4.40
C ASN A 202 25.73 -52.39 -5.25
N ILE A 203 26.63 -53.16 -4.64
CA ILE A 203 27.27 -54.29 -5.35
C ILE A 203 26.20 -55.29 -5.85
N PRO A 204 26.40 -55.94 -7.01
CA PRO A 204 25.38 -56.78 -7.66
C PRO A 204 24.74 -57.82 -6.72
N MET A 205 25.58 -58.53 -5.96
CA MET A 205 25.14 -59.60 -5.06
C MET A 205 24.16 -59.12 -3.97
N LEU A 206 24.37 -57.91 -3.43
CA LEU A 206 23.46 -57.34 -2.42
C LEU A 206 22.19 -56.80 -3.08
N GLN A 207 22.33 -56.17 -4.25
CA GLN A 207 21.19 -55.63 -5.00
C GLN A 207 20.22 -56.72 -5.44
N GLU A 208 20.73 -57.87 -5.89
CA GLU A 208 19.94 -59.04 -6.29
C GLU A 208 19.28 -59.76 -5.10
N ALA A 209 19.90 -59.69 -3.92
CA ALA A 209 19.38 -60.34 -2.72
C ALA A 209 18.30 -59.53 -2.00
N ALA A 210 18.35 -58.20 -2.06
CA ALA A 210 17.34 -57.33 -1.49
C ALA A 210 16.02 -57.39 -2.27
N ALA A 211 14.91 -57.02 -1.61
CA ALA A 211 13.59 -57.02 -2.25
C ALA A 211 13.47 -55.96 -3.35
N THR A 212 14.09 -54.79 -3.14
CA THR A 212 14.21 -53.70 -4.11
C THR A 212 15.26 -52.70 -3.61
N ALA A 213 15.46 -51.60 -4.33
CA ALA A 213 16.19 -50.44 -3.86
C ALA A 213 15.46 -49.15 -4.28
N GLY A 214 15.75 -48.04 -3.59
CA GLY A 214 15.20 -46.72 -3.92
C GLY A 214 16.23 -45.60 -3.79
N PHE A 215 16.11 -44.56 -4.61
CA PHE A 215 17.07 -43.45 -4.57
C PHE A 215 16.78 -42.49 -3.41
N PHE A 216 17.80 -41.86 -2.84
CA PHE A 216 17.64 -40.86 -1.77
C PHE A 216 18.21 -39.47 -2.11
N ASP A 217 18.81 -39.28 -3.29
CA ASP A 217 19.23 -37.95 -3.74
C ASP A 217 18.04 -37.04 -4.05
N ASN A 218 18.27 -35.73 -3.93
CA ASN A 218 17.26 -34.72 -4.20
C ASN A 218 17.81 -33.61 -5.12
N PRO A 219 17.62 -33.72 -6.45
CA PRO A 219 17.97 -32.67 -7.41
C PRO A 219 16.94 -31.52 -7.49
N THR A 220 15.85 -31.57 -6.72
CA THR A 220 14.73 -30.61 -6.81
C THR A 220 14.82 -29.47 -5.78
N THR A 221 15.99 -29.32 -5.15
CA THR A 221 16.23 -28.30 -4.12
C THR A 221 15.99 -26.90 -4.65
N SER A 222 15.37 -26.08 -3.81
CA SER A 222 15.18 -24.65 -4.06
C SER A 222 16.54 -23.95 -4.17
N VAL A 223 16.56 -22.73 -4.75
CA VAL A 223 17.78 -21.91 -4.88
C VAL A 223 18.49 -21.66 -3.54
N ASP A 224 17.74 -21.69 -2.43
CA ASP A 224 18.23 -21.55 -1.05
C ASP A 224 18.71 -22.87 -0.41
N GLY A 225 18.70 -23.98 -1.15
CA GLY A 225 19.14 -25.30 -0.68
C GLY A 225 18.19 -25.98 0.31
N VAL A 226 16.99 -25.43 0.54
CA VAL A 226 16.02 -25.98 1.50
C VAL A 226 15.21 -27.12 0.87
N PHE A 227 15.10 -28.23 1.58
CA PHE A 227 14.36 -29.43 1.17
C PHE A 227 12.86 -29.27 1.42
N ARG A 228 12.17 -28.53 0.54
CA ARG A 228 10.69 -28.40 0.60
C ARG A 228 9.97 -29.52 -0.13
N ARG A 229 10.62 -30.08 -1.15
CA ARG A 229 10.09 -31.12 -2.03
C ARG A 229 11.16 -32.15 -2.34
N VAL A 230 10.73 -33.37 -2.66
CA VAL A 230 11.57 -34.52 -3.00
C VAL A 230 10.98 -35.22 -4.23
N PRO A 231 11.79 -35.59 -5.24
CA PRO A 231 11.31 -36.35 -6.38
C PRO A 231 10.88 -37.75 -5.93
N MET A 232 9.71 -38.18 -6.40
CA MET A 232 9.21 -39.52 -6.12
C MET A 232 9.65 -40.53 -7.19
N LEU A 233 9.90 -40.04 -8.41
CA LEU A 233 10.39 -40.80 -9.54
C LEU A 233 11.53 -40.04 -10.24
N GLN A 234 12.53 -40.77 -10.73
CA GLN A 234 13.63 -40.22 -11.55
C GLN A 234 13.87 -41.11 -12.77
N GLU A 235 14.38 -40.53 -13.85
CA GLU A 235 14.69 -41.21 -15.09
C GLU A 235 16.19 -41.48 -15.22
N TYR A 236 16.54 -42.69 -15.65
CA TYR A 236 17.88 -43.03 -16.11
C TYR A 236 17.80 -43.93 -17.34
N GLN A 237 18.42 -43.51 -18.45
CA GLN A 237 18.43 -44.25 -19.73
C GLN A 237 17.02 -44.67 -20.21
N GLY A 238 16.01 -43.79 -20.06
CA GLY A 238 14.63 -44.04 -20.47
C GLY A 238 13.81 -44.92 -19.52
N ALA A 239 14.42 -45.51 -18.49
CA ALA A 239 13.73 -46.26 -17.44
C ALA A 239 13.48 -45.38 -16.22
N ILE A 240 12.37 -45.64 -15.51
CA ILE A 240 11.96 -44.84 -14.34
C ILE A 240 12.16 -45.64 -13.07
N TYR A 241 12.74 -44.98 -12.08
CA TYR A 241 13.07 -45.53 -10.78
C TYR A 241 12.36 -44.77 -9.66
N GLU A 242 12.08 -45.45 -8.55
CA GLU A 242 11.38 -44.91 -7.38
C GLU A 242 12.32 -44.45 -6.26
N SER A 243 11.87 -43.47 -5.48
CA SER A 243 12.59 -43.00 -4.29
C SER A 243 12.58 -44.04 -3.17
N LEU A 244 13.53 -43.93 -2.23
CA LEU A 244 13.64 -44.79 -1.05
C LEU A 244 12.32 -44.80 -0.24
N SER A 245 11.70 -43.64 -0.05
CA SER A 245 10.41 -43.50 0.62
C SER A 245 9.29 -44.24 -0.11
N LEU A 246 9.23 -44.11 -1.44
CA LEU A 246 8.20 -44.76 -2.24
C LEU A 246 8.37 -46.28 -2.21
N ALA A 247 9.60 -46.78 -2.38
CA ALA A 247 9.93 -48.20 -2.32
C ALA A 247 9.58 -48.83 -0.95
N VAL A 248 9.91 -48.15 0.15
CA VAL A 248 9.58 -48.63 1.52
C VAL A 248 8.07 -48.67 1.73
N ALA A 249 7.35 -47.59 1.38
CA ALA A 249 5.88 -47.56 1.49
C ALA A 249 5.23 -48.64 0.62
N ARG A 250 5.73 -48.83 -0.61
CA ARG A 250 5.27 -49.84 -1.57
C ARG A 250 5.38 -51.25 -1.02
N LEU A 251 6.54 -51.56 -0.42
CA LEU A 251 6.80 -52.87 0.15
C LEU A 251 5.98 -53.11 1.42
N TYR A 252 5.77 -52.09 2.24
CA TYR A 252 4.93 -52.16 3.44
C TYR A 252 3.45 -52.42 3.11
N LEU A 253 2.92 -51.68 2.15
CA LEU A 253 1.52 -51.76 1.68
C LEU A 253 1.27 -52.95 0.74
N ARG A 254 2.33 -53.52 0.14
CA ARG A 254 2.26 -54.61 -0.84
C ARG A 254 1.38 -54.27 -2.05
N GLN A 255 1.52 -53.04 -2.54
CA GLN A 255 0.76 -52.52 -3.69
C GLN A 255 1.73 -52.13 -4.81
N PRO A 256 1.35 -52.23 -6.10
CA PRO A 256 2.18 -51.71 -7.19
C PRO A 256 2.07 -50.18 -7.28
N VAL A 257 3.13 -49.52 -7.77
CA VAL A 257 3.07 -48.09 -8.11
C VAL A 257 2.24 -47.93 -9.37
N ARG A 258 1.30 -46.98 -9.36
CA ARG A 258 0.51 -46.58 -10.53
C ARG A 258 0.62 -45.09 -10.76
N THR A 259 0.58 -44.67 -12.02
CA THR A 259 0.57 -43.25 -12.36
C THR A 259 -0.85 -42.79 -12.67
N ILE A 260 -1.22 -41.63 -12.15
CA ILE A 260 -2.55 -41.03 -12.33
C ILE A 260 -2.33 -39.64 -12.96
N PHE A 261 -2.91 -39.46 -14.13
CA PHE A 261 -2.79 -38.24 -14.93
C PHE A 261 -3.98 -37.32 -14.68
N ALA A 262 -3.76 -36.01 -14.86
CA ALA A 262 -4.82 -35.02 -14.79
C ALA A 262 -6.01 -35.41 -15.70
N GLN A 263 -7.23 -35.32 -15.18
CA GLN A 263 -8.41 -35.29 -16.04
C GLN A 263 -8.47 -33.91 -16.68
N GLY A 264 -8.20 -33.81 -17.98
CA GLY A 264 -8.10 -32.52 -18.67
C GLY A 264 -9.43 -31.75 -18.63
N TYR A 265 -9.55 -30.77 -17.73
CA TYR A 265 -10.65 -29.81 -17.73
C TYR A 265 -10.15 -28.49 -18.35
N GLY A 266 -10.60 -28.15 -19.57
CA GLY A 266 -10.34 -26.85 -20.21
C GLY A 266 -10.22 -26.86 -21.75
N VAL A 267 -10.43 -25.69 -22.36
CA VAL A 267 -10.33 -25.47 -23.83
C VAL A 267 -8.89 -25.68 -24.28
N GLY A 268 -8.65 -26.77 -24.99
CA GLY A 268 -7.31 -27.23 -25.38
C GLY A 268 -6.85 -28.41 -24.53
N ALA A 269 -7.42 -29.60 -24.81
CA ALA A 269 -7.15 -30.89 -24.16
C ALA A 269 -5.69 -31.39 -24.34
N ARG A 270 -4.69 -30.61 -23.91
CA ARG A 270 -3.24 -30.89 -24.07
C ARG A 270 -2.47 -31.02 -22.76
N TYR A 271 -3.10 -30.82 -21.59
CA TYR A 271 -2.41 -31.00 -20.31
C TYR A 271 -2.42 -32.48 -19.91
N HIS A 272 -1.27 -33.15 -20.09
CA HIS A 272 -1.05 -34.56 -19.78
C HIS A 272 -0.07 -34.76 -18.62
N GLY A 273 -0.02 -33.81 -17.68
CA GLY A 273 0.82 -33.91 -16.48
C GLY A 273 0.40 -35.08 -15.58
N MET A 274 1.38 -35.76 -15.00
CA MET A 274 1.14 -36.68 -13.89
C MET A 274 0.83 -35.83 -12.65
N GLU A 275 -0.36 -36.00 -12.07
CA GLU A 275 -0.76 -35.24 -10.86
C GLU A 275 -0.64 -36.09 -9.61
N TRP A 276 -0.74 -37.42 -9.74
CA TRP A 276 -0.66 -38.32 -8.60
C TRP A 276 0.10 -39.60 -8.93
N ILE A 277 0.81 -40.09 -7.91
CA ILE A 277 1.31 -41.47 -7.85
C ILE A 277 0.37 -42.24 -6.92
N GLY A 278 -0.24 -43.30 -7.45
CA GLY A 278 -1.14 -44.19 -6.71
C GLY A 278 -0.39 -45.36 -6.09
N LEU A 279 -0.73 -45.68 -4.84
CA LEU A 279 -0.24 -46.86 -4.13
C LEU A 279 -1.40 -47.53 -3.39
N GLY A 280 -2.13 -48.40 -4.10
CA GLY A 280 -3.40 -48.95 -3.62
C GLY A 280 -4.46 -47.84 -3.48
N PRO A 281 -5.06 -47.64 -2.29
CA PRO A 281 -6.02 -46.56 -2.06
C PRO A 281 -5.37 -45.17 -1.92
N HIS A 282 -4.07 -45.13 -1.62
CA HIS A 282 -3.35 -43.90 -1.31
C HIS A 282 -2.94 -43.15 -2.57
N LYS A 283 -3.00 -41.81 -2.52
CA LYS A 283 -2.63 -40.92 -3.63
C LYS A 283 -1.61 -39.89 -3.18
N ILE A 284 -0.46 -39.89 -3.83
CA ILE A 284 0.66 -39.01 -3.54
C ILE A 284 0.65 -37.90 -4.60
N PRO A 285 0.37 -36.64 -4.24
CA PRO A 285 0.38 -35.54 -5.19
C PRO A 285 1.80 -35.26 -5.66
N VAL A 286 1.96 -34.99 -6.95
CA VAL A 286 3.25 -34.63 -7.54
C VAL A 286 3.13 -33.37 -8.40
N ASP A 287 4.21 -32.61 -8.44
CA ASP A 287 4.35 -31.43 -9.30
C ASP A 287 4.85 -31.81 -10.71
N ALA A 288 5.15 -30.80 -11.53
CA ALA A 288 5.61 -31.01 -12.90
C ALA A 288 6.95 -31.76 -13.02
N ASP A 289 7.79 -31.75 -11.96
CA ASP A 289 9.06 -32.48 -11.88
C ASP A 289 8.86 -33.87 -11.24
N VAL A 290 7.60 -34.31 -11.03
CA VAL A 290 7.23 -35.54 -10.33
C VAL A 290 7.75 -35.56 -8.88
N ALA A 291 7.83 -34.38 -8.26
CA ALA A 291 8.21 -34.20 -6.87
C ALA A 291 7.01 -33.90 -5.98
N THR A 292 7.05 -34.39 -4.75
CA THR A 292 6.04 -34.08 -3.73
C THR A 292 6.61 -33.10 -2.71
N LEU A 293 5.76 -32.22 -2.18
CA LEU A 293 6.09 -31.45 -0.99
C LEU A 293 6.28 -32.42 0.19
N VAL A 294 7.28 -32.16 1.02
CA VAL A 294 7.55 -32.96 2.21
C VAL A 294 6.62 -32.50 3.33
N PRO A 295 5.72 -33.37 3.83
CA PRO A 295 4.74 -33.02 4.85
C PRO A 295 5.33 -33.18 6.25
N TYR A 296 6.31 -32.33 6.56
CA TYR A 296 7.01 -32.34 7.84
C TYR A 296 6.03 -32.36 9.02
N ARG A 297 6.21 -33.33 9.92
CA ARG A 297 5.37 -33.50 11.10
C ARG A 297 5.81 -32.63 12.27
N GLY A 298 7.09 -32.28 12.31
CA GLY A 298 7.71 -31.49 13.36
C GLY A 298 9.21 -31.38 13.15
N ARG A 299 9.91 -30.95 14.20
CA ARG A 299 11.38 -30.93 14.26
C ARG A 299 11.92 -32.35 14.44
N GLN A 300 13.24 -32.48 14.53
CA GLN A 300 13.90 -33.77 14.78
C GLN A 300 13.28 -34.46 16.01
N GLY A 301 13.12 -35.78 15.94
CA GLY A 301 12.45 -36.58 16.98
C GLY A 301 10.94 -36.74 16.76
N SER A 302 10.46 -36.48 15.53
CA SER A 302 9.07 -36.79 15.13
C SER A 302 8.83 -38.31 14.95
N PHE A 303 9.89 -39.11 15.06
CA PHE A 303 9.88 -40.58 15.03
C PHE A 303 10.75 -41.10 16.19
N PRO A 304 10.45 -42.27 16.78
CA PRO A 304 11.29 -42.84 17.82
C PRO A 304 12.67 -43.24 17.27
N TYR A 305 13.71 -42.90 18.03
CA TYR A 305 15.11 -43.25 17.74
C TYR A 305 15.56 -44.40 18.63
N VAL A 306 16.20 -45.39 18.02
CA VAL A 306 16.80 -46.53 18.71
C VAL A 306 18.24 -46.67 18.25
N SER A 307 19.19 -46.49 19.16
CA SER A 307 20.61 -46.74 18.91
C SER A 307 20.82 -48.17 18.37
N ALA A 308 21.56 -48.29 17.27
CA ALA A 308 21.78 -49.56 16.60
C ALA A 308 22.50 -50.60 17.49
N THR A 309 23.37 -50.17 18.42
CA THR A 309 23.96 -51.09 19.42
C THR A 309 22.93 -51.66 20.40
N LYS A 310 21.88 -50.90 20.75
CA LYS A 310 20.77 -51.42 21.59
C LYS A 310 19.98 -52.49 20.86
N VAL A 311 19.82 -52.37 19.55
CA VAL A 311 19.23 -53.43 18.72
C VAL A 311 20.14 -54.66 18.72
N LEU A 312 21.44 -54.49 18.44
CA LEU A 312 22.40 -55.60 18.35
C LEU A 312 22.61 -56.36 19.67
N SER A 313 22.48 -55.66 20.80
CA SER A 313 22.54 -56.22 22.16
C SER A 313 21.18 -56.70 22.68
N GLN A 314 20.11 -56.51 21.91
CA GLN A 314 18.73 -56.83 22.29
C GLN A 314 18.25 -56.12 23.57
N THR A 315 18.72 -54.88 23.78
CA THR A 315 18.41 -54.03 24.95
C THR A 315 17.57 -52.81 24.59
N VAL A 316 16.75 -52.91 23.52
CA VAL A 316 15.83 -51.84 23.13
C VAL A 316 14.87 -51.52 24.29
N PRO A 317 14.70 -50.23 24.66
CA PRO A 317 13.80 -49.81 25.73
C PRO A 317 12.37 -50.33 25.53
N SER A 318 11.74 -50.81 26.59
CA SER A 318 10.41 -51.45 26.56
C SER A 318 9.28 -50.51 26.14
N ASP A 319 9.49 -49.20 26.21
CA ASP A 319 8.54 -48.17 25.76
C ASP A 319 8.53 -48.00 24.23
N ILE A 320 9.51 -48.55 23.52
CA ILE A 320 9.60 -48.53 22.05
C ILE A 320 9.24 -49.92 21.50
N ASN A 321 8.09 -50.00 20.84
CA ASN A 321 7.68 -51.22 20.13
C ASN A 321 8.26 -51.24 18.72
N LEU A 322 9.04 -52.29 18.40
CA LEU A 322 9.58 -52.55 17.06
C LEU A 322 8.77 -53.55 16.25
N LYS A 323 7.81 -54.25 16.88
CA LYS A 323 7.02 -55.26 16.19
C LYS A 323 6.07 -54.61 15.19
N ASP A 324 6.05 -55.16 13.97
CA ASP A 324 5.21 -54.72 12.84
C ASP A 324 5.48 -53.28 12.36
N THR A 325 6.62 -52.68 12.74
CA THR A 325 7.00 -51.31 12.34
C THR A 325 7.80 -51.25 11.04
N ILE A 326 7.88 -50.07 10.46
CA ILE A 326 8.83 -49.72 9.40
C ILE A 326 10.10 -49.23 10.09
N ALA A 327 11.25 -49.82 9.79
CA ALA A 327 12.54 -49.39 10.33
C ALA A 327 13.40 -48.75 9.23
N PHE A 328 13.99 -47.60 9.53
CA PHE A 328 15.04 -47.00 8.72
C PHE A 328 16.38 -47.08 9.43
N VAL A 329 17.44 -47.49 8.74
CA VAL A 329 18.81 -47.38 9.25
C VAL A 329 19.41 -46.09 8.71
N GLY A 330 19.73 -45.19 9.62
CA GLY A 330 20.41 -43.92 9.33
C GLY A 330 21.51 -43.64 10.35
N THR A 331 22.17 -42.50 10.23
CA THR A 331 23.24 -42.10 11.15
C THR A 331 23.03 -40.69 11.65
N THR A 332 23.16 -40.51 12.97
CA THR A 332 23.23 -39.19 13.61
C THR A 332 24.62 -38.78 14.08
N ALA A 333 25.59 -39.69 14.00
CA ALA A 333 26.96 -39.44 14.44
C ALA A 333 27.62 -38.30 13.62
N PRO A 334 28.28 -37.32 14.28
CA PRO A 334 29.00 -36.25 13.60
C PRO A 334 30.00 -36.77 12.56
N GLY A 335 30.02 -36.15 11.38
CA GLY A 335 30.89 -36.55 10.27
C GLY A 335 30.35 -37.70 9.39
N LEU A 336 29.28 -38.36 9.80
CA LEU A 336 28.55 -39.37 9.02
C LEU A 336 27.09 -38.96 8.73
N LEU A 337 26.55 -38.09 9.57
CA LEU A 337 25.21 -37.50 9.50
C LEU A 337 24.93 -36.84 8.12
N ASP A 338 23.93 -37.33 7.40
CA ASP A 338 23.39 -36.67 6.20
C ASP A 338 22.51 -35.48 6.63
N LEU A 339 23.12 -34.30 6.77
CA LEU A 339 22.44 -33.08 7.19
C LEU A 339 21.80 -32.34 6.02
N ARG A 340 20.50 -32.11 6.15
CA ARG A 340 19.71 -31.31 5.20
C ARG A 340 19.17 -30.06 5.87
N ASN A 341 19.11 -28.98 5.09
CA ASN A 341 18.41 -27.76 5.47
C ASN A 341 16.92 -27.93 5.13
N THR A 342 16.04 -27.73 6.10
CA THR A 342 14.59 -27.95 5.95
C THR A 342 13.81 -26.75 6.48
N PRO A 343 12.54 -26.57 6.09
CA PRO A 343 11.70 -25.50 6.64
C PRO A 343 11.55 -25.51 8.15
N VAL A 344 11.64 -26.69 8.78
CA VAL A 344 11.41 -26.88 10.23
C VAL A 344 12.68 -26.78 11.06
N GLN A 345 13.84 -27.09 10.46
CA GLN A 345 15.14 -27.06 11.13
C GLN A 345 16.28 -26.96 10.11
N LYS A 346 17.28 -26.11 10.40
CA LYS A 346 18.45 -25.89 9.52
C LYS A 346 19.38 -27.10 9.42
N ILE A 347 19.41 -27.90 10.48
CA ILE A 347 20.24 -29.10 10.63
C ILE A 347 19.25 -30.23 10.92
N TYR A 348 18.84 -30.96 9.88
CA TYR A 348 17.83 -32.02 9.97
C TYR A 348 18.35 -33.34 9.39
N PRO A 349 18.17 -34.49 10.06
CA PRO A 349 18.61 -35.78 9.53
C PRO A 349 17.87 -36.16 8.24
N GLY A 350 18.61 -36.51 7.18
CA GLY A 350 18.06 -36.92 5.88
C GLY A 350 17.07 -38.09 5.99
N VAL A 351 17.38 -39.08 6.83
CA VAL A 351 16.51 -40.23 7.10
C VAL A 351 15.11 -39.85 7.60
N GLU A 352 14.97 -38.75 8.35
CA GLU A 352 13.65 -38.29 8.81
C GLU A 352 12.82 -37.71 7.65
N ILE A 353 13.43 -37.20 6.59
CA ILE A 353 12.69 -36.77 5.39
C ILE A 353 11.99 -37.98 4.79
N HIS A 354 12.68 -39.12 4.73
CA HIS A 354 12.09 -40.36 4.24
C HIS A 354 10.96 -40.87 5.13
N ALA A 355 11.14 -40.81 6.45
CA ALA A 355 10.11 -41.16 7.43
C ALA A 355 8.87 -40.26 7.34
N ASN A 356 9.04 -38.94 7.16
CA ASN A 356 7.92 -38.00 6.96
C ASN A 356 7.11 -38.33 5.70
N LEU A 357 7.79 -38.65 4.59
CA LEU A 357 7.12 -39.05 3.35
C LEU A 357 6.33 -40.34 3.55
N VAL A 358 6.92 -41.39 4.13
CA VAL A 358 6.22 -42.65 4.39
C VAL A 358 5.04 -42.44 5.35
N SER A 359 5.23 -41.70 6.44
CA SER A 359 4.16 -41.36 7.40
C SER A 359 2.96 -40.71 6.71
N ALA A 360 3.23 -39.77 5.79
CA ALA A 360 2.17 -39.11 5.04
C ALA A 360 1.52 -39.96 3.96
N ILE A 361 2.25 -40.90 3.34
CA ILE A 361 1.63 -41.91 2.44
C ILE A 361 0.61 -42.73 3.23
N LEU A 362 0.96 -43.14 4.45
CA LEU A 362 0.08 -43.94 5.31
C LEU A 362 -1.11 -43.14 5.87
N ASP A 363 -0.96 -41.82 6.03
CA ASP A 363 -1.99 -40.92 6.58
C ASP A 363 -2.79 -40.17 5.49
N ASP A 364 -2.47 -40.34 4.21
CA ASP A 364 -2.96 -39.53 3.08
C ASP A 364 -2.85 -38.00 3.34
N ARG A 365 -1.78 -37.58 4.03
CA ARG A 365 -1.59 -36.20 4.51
C ARG A 365 -0.55 -35.45 3.69
N PHE A 366 -0.96 -34.97 2.52
CA PHE A 366 -0.10 -34.19 1.64
C PHE A 366 -0.67 -32.81 1.32
N GLN A 367 0.21 -31.81 1.39
CA GLN A 367 -0.02 -30.53 0.74
C GLN A 367 0.28 -30.67 -0.75
N HIS A 368 -0.61 -30.17 -1.62
CA HIS A 368 -0.47 -30.33 -3.07
C HIS A 368 -0.51 -28.99 -3.81
N ARG A 369 0.18 -28.93 -4.96
CA ARG A 369 0.20 -27.77 -5.87
C ARG A 369 -0.12 -28.20 -7.33
N PRO A 370 -1.39 -28.56 -7.63
CA PRO A 370 -1.85 -28.97 -8.95
C PRO A 370 -1.66 -27.90 -10.02
N ALA A 371 -1.76 -28.30 -11.28
CA ALA A 371 -1.50 -27.44 -12.43
C ALA A 371 -2.39 -26.19 -12.49
N TYR A 372 -3.65 -26.33 -12.07
CA TYR A 372 -4.61 -25.22 -12.05
C TYR A 372 -4.29 -24.14 -11.00
N THR A 373 -3.27 -24.34 -10.15
CA THR A 373 -2.75 -23.29 -9.25
C THR A 373 -2.37 -22.03 -10.01
N LEU A 374 -1.79 -22.16 -11.21
CA LEU A 374 -1.43 -21.02 -12.05
C LEU A 374 -2.67 -20.18 -12.41
N GLY A 375 -3.76 -20.86 -12.80
CA GLY A 375 -5.03 -20.21 -13.12
C GLY A 375 -5.68 -19.56 -11.90
N ALA A 376 -5.64 -20.23 -10.74
CA ALA A 376 -6.13 -19.68 -9.48
C ALA A 376 -5.35 -18.42 -9.08
N GLU A 377 -4.01 -18.45 -9.16
CA GLU A 377 -3.16 -17.30 -8.86
C GLU A 377 -3.44 -16.14 -9.81
N LEU A 378 -3.63 -16.40 -11.11
CA LEU A 378 -4.03 -15.37 -12.08
C LEU A 378 -5.34 -14.69 -11.68
N VAL A 379 -6.37 -15.47 -11.35
CA VAL A 379 -7.67 -14.93 -10.94
C VAL A 379 -7.52 -14.10 -9.67
N ILE A 380 -6.76 -14.57 -8.68
CA ILE A 380 -6.52 -13.85 -7.42
C ILE A 380 -5.83 -12.50 -7.68
N LEU A 381 -4.75 -12.48 -8.49
CA LEU A 381 -4.03 -11.26 -8.83
C LEU A 381 -4.90 -10.27 -9.59
N VAL A 382 -5.72 -10.73 -10.55
CA VAL A 382 -6.63 -9.88 -11.31
C VAL A 382 -7.73 -9.33 -10.41
N VAL A 383 -8.37 -10.16 -9.57
CA VAL A 383 -9.46 -9.72 -8.69
C VAL A 383 -8.95 -8.71 -7.66
N ILE A 384 -7.88 -9.03 -6.93
CA ILE A 384 -7.31 -8.12 -5.92
C ILE A 384 -6.78 -6.86 -6.59
N GLY A 385 -6.06 -7.02 -7.71
CA GLY A 385 -5.49 -5.92 -8.47
C GLY A 385 -6.55 -4.94 -8.96
N LEU A 386 -7.59 -5.43 -9.66
CA LEU A 386 -8.68 -4.59 -10.17
C LEU A 386 -9.48 -3.96 -9.03
N MET A 387 -9.76 -4.71 -7.96
CA MET A 387 -10.45 -4.18 -6.78
C MET A 387 -9.69 -2.98 -6.20
N LEU A 388 -8.39 -3.11 -5.95
CA LEU A 388 -7.57 -2.01 -5.41
C LEU A 388 -7.40 -0.87 -6.41
N ALA A 389 -7.16 -1.17 -7.69
CA ALA A 389 -6.99 -0.17 -8.74
C ALA A 389 -8.22 0.72 -8.93
N LEU A 390 -9.43 0.16 -8.76
CA LEU A 390 -10.70 0.87 -8.95
C LEU A 390 -11.20 1.55 -7.67
N VAL A 391 -10.99 0.93 -6.49
CA VAL A 391 -11.53 1.44 -5.22
C VAL A 391 -10.62 2.48 -4.58
N LEU A 392 -9.30 2.26 -4.54
CA LEU A 392 -8.37 3.18 -3.83
C LEU A 392 -8.40 4.63 -4.34
N PRO A 393 -8.59 4.92 -5.65
CA PRO A 393 -8.74 6.30 -6.12
C PRO A 393 -9.96 7.04 -5.58
N LEU A 394 -10.97 6.31 -5.12
CA LEU A 394 -12.25 6.86 -4.65
C LEU A 394 -12.29 7.10 -3.14
N LEU A 395 -11.33 6.56 -2.39
CA LEU A 395 -11.26 6.63 -0.94
C LEU A 395 -10.33 7.75 -0.47
N ASN A 396 -10.62 8.32 0.71
CA ASN A 396 -9.67 9.19 1.40
C ASN A 396 -8.50 8.35 1.99
N PRO A 397 -7.42 8.97 2.49
CA PRO A 397 -6.25 8.24 2.98
C PRO A 397 -6.57 7.23 4.09
N VAL A 398 -7.36 7.62 5.10
CA VAL A 398 -7.71 6.74 6.23
C VAL A 398 -8.46 5.50 5.76
N TRP A 399 -9.49 5.68 4.93
CA TRP A 399 -10.24 4.55 4.37
C TRP A 399 -9.41 3.71 3.40
N SER A 400 -8.45 4.31 2.69
CA SER A 400 -7.52 3.57 1.83
C SER A 400 -6.63 2.63 2.61
N VAL A 401 -6.11 3.06 3.78
CA VAL A 401 -5.33 2.20 4.70
C VAL A 401 -6.20 1.06 5.21
N LEU A 402 -7.38 1.37 5.77
CA LEU A 402 -8.29 0.37 6.33
C LEU A 402 -8.73 -0.66 5.28
N PHE A 403 -9.10 -0.20 4.09
CA PHE A 403 -9.51 -1.09 2.99
C PHE A 403 -8.37 -2.01 2.53
N THR A 404 -7.16 -1.47 2.36
CA THR A 404 -5.98 -2.27 1.97
C THR A 404 -5.64 -3.30 3.05
N PHE A 405 -5.69 -2.90 4.33
CA PHE A 405 -5.46 -3.82 5.44
C PHE A 405 -6.51 -4.93 5.49
N ALA A 406 -7.79 -4.61 5.26
CA ALA A 406 -8.86 -5.59 5.18
C ALA A 406 -8.64 -6.59 4.03
N VAL A 407 -8.24 -6.11 2.84
CA VAL A 407 -7.88 -6.98 1.71
C VAL A 407 -6.67 -7.87 2.04
N PHE A 408 -5.66 -7.33 2.72
CA PHE A 408 -4.48 -8.06 3.16
C PHE A 408 -4.86 -9.18 4.14
N ALA A 409 -5.63 -8.86 5.18
CA ALA A 409 -6.10 -9.81 6.18
C ALA A 409 -7.00 -10.89 5.55
N ALA A 410 -7.95 -10.50 4.69
CA ALA A 410 -8.82 -11.43 3.99
C ALA A 410 -8.02 -12.40 3.10
N THR A 411 -6.98 -11.90 2.41
CA THR A 411 -6.11 -12.73 1.56
C THR A 411 -5.35 -13.76 2.39
N VAL A 412 -4.76 -13.35 3.52
CA VAL A 412 -4.05 -14.26 4.43
C VAL A 412 -5.00 -15.30 5.04
N ILE A 413 -6.17 -14.86 5.54
CA ILE A 413 -7.16 -15.76 6.15
C ILE A 413 -7.66 -16.78 5.13
N LEU A 414 -8.05 -16.34 3.93
CA LEU A 414 -8.52 -17.24 2.88
C LEU A 414 -7.43 -18.23 2.47
N ASN A 415 -6.18 -17.77 2.35
CA ASN A 415 -5.05 -18.64 2.03
C ASN A 415 -4.82 -19.71 3.10
N LEU A 416 -4.86 -19.34 4.38
CA LEU A 416 -4.74 -20.29 5.50
C LEU A 416 -5.92 -21.26 5.57
N MET A 417 -7.15 -20.82 5.26
CA MET A 417 -8.31 -21.70 5.18
C MET A 417 -8.13 -22.74 4.06
N VAL A 418 -7.67 -22.34 2.88
CA VAL A 418 -7.40 -23.25 1.76
C VAL A 418 -6.28 -24.25 2.10
N TRP A 419 -5.24 -23.80 2.79
CA TRP A 419 -4.15 -24.65 3.29
C TRP A 419 -4.67 -25.71 4.28
N GLN A 420 -5.50 -25.31 5.24
CA GLN A 420 -5.95 -26.18 6.34
C GLN A 420 -7.05 -27.17 5.92
N TYR A 421 -8.00 -26.74 5.09
CA TYR A 421 -9.19 -27.54 4.76
C TYR A 421 -9.08 -28.27 3.42
N SER A 422 -8.33 -27.74 2.46
CA SER A 422 -8.19 -28.31 1.13
C SER A 422 -6.80 -28.91 0.87
N ASN A 423 -5.86 -28.79 1.82
CA ASN A 423 -4.44 -29.16 1.65
C ASN A 423 -3.81 -28.58 0.37
N PHE A 424 -4.26 -27.39 -0.03
CA PHE A 424 -3.88 -26.79 -1.30
C PHE A 424 -2.95 -25.59 -1.07
N VAL A 425 -1.81 -25.60 -1.77
CA VAL A 425 -0.77 -24.58 -1.62
C VAL A 425 -0.97 -23.48 -2.65
N LEU A 426 -1.66 -22.42 -2.23
CA LEU A 426 -1.81 -21.19 -3.02
C LEU A 426 -0.68 -20.19 -2.72
N PRO A 427 -0.10 -19.55 -3.76
CA PRO A 427 0.85 -18.46 -3.58
C PRO A 427 0.26 -17.29 -2.80
N LEU A 428 1.06 -16.75 -1.88
CA LEU A 428 0.65 -15.67 -0.97
C LEU A 428 1.53 -14.44 -1.13
N ALA A 429 2.79 -14.58 -1.53
CA ALA A 429 3.69 -13.45 -1.69
C ALA A 429 3.24 -12.51 -2.82
N SER A 430 2.92 -13.04 -4.01
CA SER A 430 2.54 -12.22 -5.17
C SER A 430 1.31 -11.35 -4.90
N PRO A 431 0.19 -11.87 -4.36
CA PRO A 431 -0.99 -11.05 -4.07
C PRO A 431 -0.76 -9.98 -3.01
N LEU A 432 -0.03 -10.30 -1.93
CA LEU A 432 0.25 -9.34 -0.86
C LEU A 432 1.20 -8.22 -1.33
N LEU A 433 2.22 -8.57 -2.11
CA LEU A 433 3.14 -7.59 -2.68
C LEU A 433 2.44 -6.71 -3.72
N LEU A 434 1.57 -7.28 -4.57
CA LEU A 434 0.74 -6.50 -5.49
C LEU A 434 -0.11 -5.49 -4.72
N ALA A 435 -0.80 -5.92 -3.66
CA ALA A 435 -1.63 -5.05 -2.83
C ALA A 435 -0.80 -3.91 -2.20
N MET A 436 0.39 -4.23 -1.68
CA MET A 436 1.31 -3.25 -1.12
C MET A 436 1.78 -2.23 -2.16
N VAL A 437 2.24 -2.68 -3.34
CA VAL A 437 2.71 -1.79 -4.41
C VAL A 437 1.59 -0.89 -4.91
N LEU A 438 0.39 -1.44 -5.11
CA LEU A 438 -0.78 -0.65 -5.51
C LEU A 438 -1.14 0.38 -4.45
N PHE A 439 -1.13 0.01 -3.16
CA PHE A 439 -1.39 0.96 -2.07
C PHE A 439 -0.37 2.09 -2.03
N VAL A 440 0.93 1.78 -2.08
CA VAL A 440 2.01 2.78 -2.09
C VAL A 440 1.87 3.72 -3.28
N HIS A 441 1.68 3.19 -4.50
CA HIS A 441 1.45 3.98 -5.70
C HIS A 441 0.26 4.95 -5.53
N ASN A 442 -0.87 4.42 -5.04
CA ASN A 442 -2.10 5.17 -4.86
C ASN A 442 -1.97 6.28 -3.80
N MET A 443 -1.26 6.02 -2.69
CA MET A 443 -0.98 7.02 -1.66
C MET A 443 0.02 8.07 -2.12
N SER A 444 1.11 7.67 -2.77
CA SER A 444 2.10 8.60 -3.30
C SER A 444 1.48 9.54 -4.34
N TYR A 445 0.64 9.01 -5.25
CA TYR A 445 -0.05 9.84 -6.23
C TYR A 445 -0.96 10.89 -5.57
N GLY A 446 -1.78 10.47 -4.60
CA GLY A 446 -2.65 11.37 -3.85
C GLY A 446 -1.87 12.45 -3.12
N TYR A 447 -0.83 12.06 -2.37
CA TYR A 447 -0.02 13.01 -1.59
C TYR A 447 0.70 14.03 -2.47
N PHE A 448 1.41 13.59 -3.52
CA PHE A 448 2.26 14.49 -4.30
C PHE A 448 1.48 15.34 -5.30
N VAL A 449 0.46 14.79 -5.96
CA VAL A 449 -0.27 15.52 -7.00
C VAL A 449 -1.31 16.46 -6.40
N GLU A 450 -2.09 15.99 -5.42
CA GLU A 450 -3.18 16.78 -4.83
C GLU A 450 -2.64 17.87 -3.89
N SER A 451 -1.64 17.56 -3.05
CA SER A 451 -1.06 18.56 -2.14
C SER A 451 -0.30 19.65 -2.87
N ARG A 452 0.33 19.34 -4.01
CA ARG A 452 1.08 20.34 -4.80
C ARG A 452 0.15 21.40 -5.38
N SER A 453 -1.02 20.99 -5.88
CA SER A 453 -1.99 21.94 -6.45
C SER A 453 -2.52 22.92 -5.40
N LYS A 454 -2.87 22.42 -4.19
CA LYS A 454 -3.31 23.28 -3.07
C LYS A 454 -2.20 24.24 -2.60
N ARG A 455 -0.96 23.75 -2.47
CA ARG A 455 0.19 24.59 -2.07
C ARG A 455 0.53 25.65 -3.11
N GLN A 456 0.41 25.32 -4.40
CA GLN A 456 0.67 26.27 -5.48
C GLN A 456 -0.34 27.42 -5.47
N LEU A 457 -1.63 27.13 -5.32
CA LEU A 457 -2.66 28.18 -5.20
C LEU A 457 -2.55 28.99 -3.90
N GLY A 458 -2.28 28.31 -2.77
CA GLY A 458 -2.02 28.98 -1.49
C GLY A 458 -0.81 29.90 -1.53
N GLY A 459 0.25 29.54 -2.26
CA GLY A 459 1.41 30.41 -2.45
C GLY A 459 1.14 31.63 -3.36
N LEU A 460 0.20 31.51 -4.31
CA LEU A 460 -0.15 32.59 -5.24
C LEU A 460 -1.14 33.61 -4.63
N PHE A 461 -2.11 33.15 -3.85
CA PHE A 461 -3.24 33.98 -3.38
C PHE A 461 -3.41 34.02 -1.85
N GLY A 462 -2.69 33.21 -1.09
CA GLY A 462 -2.98 32.94 0.33
C GLY A 462 -2.78 34.11 1.29
N GLN A 463 -2.13 35.21 0.87
CA GLN A 463 -2.07 36.45 1.67
C GLN A 463 -3.21 37.42 1.36
N TYR A 464 -3.90 37.25 0.23
CA TYR A 464 -4.90 38.19 -0.28
C TYR A 464 -6.33 37.65 -0.17
N VAL A 465 -6.47 36.32 -0.18
CA VAL A 465 -7.73 35.61 -0.37
C VAL A 465 -8.02 34.71 0.85
N PRO A 466 -9.26 34.74 1.38
CA PRO A 466 -9.70 33.85 2.45
C PRO A 466 -9.39 32.35 2.19
N PRO A 467 -9.05 31.55 3.22
CA PRO A 467 -8.74 30.12 3.06
C PRO A 467 -9.84 29.32 2.33
N GLU A 468 -11.10 29.67 2.57
CA GLU A 468 -12.27 29.04 1.95
C GLU A 468 -12.31 29.24 0.43
N LEU A 469 -11.90 30.43 -0.04
CA LEU A 469 -11.81 30.73 -1.47
C LEU A 469 -10.60 30.02 -2.10
N VAL A 470 -9.49 29.87 -1.39
CA VAL A 470 -8.34 29.06 -1.86
C VAL A 470 -8.74 27.60 -2.05
N GLU A 471 -9.57 27.05 -1.16
CA GLU A 471 -10.11 25.70 -1.30
C GLU A 471 -11.03 25.58 -2.53
N GLU A 472 -11.92 26.55 -2.76
CA GLU A 472 -12.76 26.60 -3.95
C GLU A 472 -11.92 26.66 -5.23
N MET A 473 -10.85 27.48 -5.22
CA MET A 473 -9.91 27.59 -6.34
C MET A 473 -9.19 26.27 -6.64
N SER A 474 -8.88 25.48 -5.60
CA SER A 474 -8.21 24.18 -5.76
C SER A 474 -9.05 23.12 -6.48
N LYS A 475 -10.37 23.30 -6.56
CA LYS A 475 -11.27 22.35 -7.26
C LYS A 475 -11.14 22.44 -8.78
N ASP A 476 -10.75 23.60 -9.29
CA ASP A 476 -10.46 23.86 -10.71
C ASP A 476 -9.34 24.91 -10.86
N PRO A 477 -8.07 24.53 -10.63
CA PRO A 477 -6.95 25.48 -10.67
C PRO A 477 -6.78 26.17 -12.03
N GLN A 478 -7.23 25.55 -13.12
CA GLN A 478 -7.08 26.08 -14.48
C GLN A 478 -8.03 27.24 -14.78
N SER A 479 -9.13 27.39 -14.04
CA SER A 479 -10.05 28.51 -14.21
C SER A 479 -9.56 29.82 -13.59
N TYR A 480 -8.46 29.79 -12.84
CA TYR A 480 -7.91 30.94 -12.13
C TYR A 480 -6.55 31.32 -12.72
N SER A 481 -6.49 32.50 -13.32
CA SER A 481 -5.29 33.08 -13.91
C SER A 481 -4.90 34.37 -13.19
N LEU A 482 -3.62 34.71 -13.27
CA LEU A 482 -3.10 36.01 -12.85
C LEU A 482 -3.09 37.03 -14.00
N GLU A 483 -3.49 36.62 -15.20
CA GLU A 483 -3.62 37.50 -16.36
C GLU A 483 -4.72 38.55 -16.14
N GLY A 484 -4.53 39.73 -16.72
CA GLY A 484 -5.46 40.84 -16.63
C GLY A 484 -6.78 40.54 -17.33
N GLU A 485 -7.89 40.66 -16.61
CA GLU A 485 -9.24 40.55 -17.17
C GLU A 485 -10.14 41.69 -16.69
N ARG A 486 -11.13 42.07 -17.51
CA ARG A 486 -12.14 43.06 -17.15
C ARG A 486 -13.35 42.38 -16.56
N ARG A 487 -13.77 42.83 -15.38
CA ARG A 487 -14.93 42.29 -14.67
C ARG A 487 -15.70 43.41 -13.98
N ASP A 488 -17.00 43.23 -13.86
CA ASP A 488 -17.83 44.03 -12.97
C ASP A 488 -17.59 43.55 -11.53
N MET A 489 -17.22 44.48 -10.66
CA MET A 489 -16.72 44.19 -9.31
C MET A 489 -17.04 45.36 -8.39
N THR A 490 -16.87 45.16 -7.08
CA THR A 490 -17.01 46.24 -6.08
C THR A 490 -15.69 46.46 -5.37
N VAL A 491 -15.30 47.72 -5.25
CA VAL A 491 -14.09 48.16 -4.54
C VAL A 491 -14.47 48.93 -3.30
N LEU A 492 -13.70 48.74 -2.23
CA LEU A 492 -13.80 49.44 -0.97
C LEU A 492 -12.47 50.12 -0.68
N PHE A 493 -12.55 51.40 -0.31
CA PHE A 493 -11.47 52.16 0.27
C PHE A 493 -11.87 52.58 1.67
N SER A 494 -10.97 52.43 2.63
CA SER A 494 -11.18 52.82 4.01
C SER A 494 -9.96 53.59 4.49
N ASP A 495 -10.12 54.73 5.15
CA ASP A 495 -9.00 55.56 5.63
C ASP A 495 -9.25 56.10 7.05
N VAL A 496 -8.20 56.24 7.86
CA VAL A 496 -8.32 56.73 9.25
C VAL A 496 -8.29 58.26 9.28
N ARG A 497 -9.34 58.85 9.83
CA ARG A 497 -9.47 60.30 9.92
C ARG A 497 -8.48 60.88 10.92
N GLY A 498 -7.68 61.83 10.44
CA GLY A 498 -6.73 62.54 11.30
C GLY A 498 -5.53 61.68 11.70
N PHE A 499 -5.22 60.63 10.92
CA PHE A 499 -4.12 59.72 11.21
C PHE A 499 -2.78 60.42 11.39
N THR A 500 -2.46 61.46 10.62
CA THR A 500 -1.23 62.25 10.81
C THR A 500 -1.11 62.77 12.25
N THR A 501 -2.18 63.34 12.79
CA THR A 501 -2.22 63.83 14.18
C THR A 501 -2.10 62.69 15.20
N ILE A 502 -2.69 61.53 14.91
CA ILE A 502 -2.55 60.33 15.76
C ILE A 502 -1.09 59.85 15.75
N SER A 503 -0.46 59.79 14.58
CA SER A 503 0.91 59.30 14.40
C SER A 503 1.97 60.22 15.00
N GLU A 504 1.73 61.54 15.05
CA GLU A 504 2.61 62.50 15.72
C GLU A 504 2.54 62.40 17.26
N GLY A 505 1.42 61.87 17.79
CA GLY A 505 1.16 61.75 19.23
C GLY A 505 1.60 60.43 19.87
N LEU A 506 2.01 59.44 19.07
CA LEU A 506 2.41 58.10 19.54
C LEU A 506 3.85 57.79 19.15
N ASN A 507 4.54 56.95 19.93
CA ASN A 507 5.84 56.45 19.52
C ASN A 507 5.69 55.36 18.42
N PRO A 508 6.76 55.03 17.67
CA PRO A 508 6.65 54.09 16.54
C PRO A 508 6.17 52.68 16.91
N GLU A 509 6.50 52.18 18.10
CA GLU A 509 6.08 50.85 18.58
C GLU A 509 4.58 50.85 18.92
N GLU A 510 4.11 51.86 19.67
CA GLU A 510 2.70 52.05 20.02
C GLU A 510 1.83 52.28 18.78
N LEU A 511 2.34 53.03 17.79
CA LEU A 511 1.64 53.24 16.53
C LEU A 511 1.51 51.92 15.76
N SER A 512 2.56 51.11 15.72
CA SER A 512 2.50 49.78 15.09
C SER A 512 1.50 48.87 15.79
N ASP A 513 1.45 48.86 17.12
CA ASP A 513 0.50 48.06 17.90
C ASP A 513 -0.95 48.51 17.68
N LEU A 514 -1.19 49.83 17.67
CA LEU A 514 -2.50 50.40 17.34
C LEU A 514 -2.93 49.98 15.93
N MET A 515 -2.03 50.09 14.95
CA MET A 515 -2.31 49.72 13.57
C MET A 515 -2.61 48.23 13.44
N ASN A 516 -1.86 47.35 14.09
CA ASN A 516 -2.14 45.92 14.07
C ASN A 516 -3.48 45.59 14.75
N ALA A 517 -3.80 46.25 15.87
CA ALA A 517 -5.06 46.08 16.60
C ALA A 517 -6.28 46.61 15.82
N TYR A 518 -6.08 47.58 14.92
CA TYR A 518 -7.12 48.07 14.01
C TYR A 518 -7.21 47.23 12.73
N LEU A 519 -6.11 47.01 12.00
CA LEU A 519 -6.12 46.34 10.70
C LEU A 519 -6.52 44.86 10.81
N THR A 520 -6.16 44.17 11.90
CA THR A 520 -6.44 42.72 12.04
C THR A 520 -7.94 42.43 12.08
N PRO A 521 -8.75 43.05 12.98
CA PRO A 521 -10.19 42.82 12.99
C PRO A 521 -10.90 43.32 11.73
N MET A 522 -10.44 44.42 11.13
CA MET A 522 -11.02 44.91 9.86
C MET A 522 -10.80 43.92 8.71
N THR A 523 -9.61 43.33 8.64
CA THR A 523 -9.27 42.30 7.66
C THR A 523 -10.10 41.03 7.87
N GLU A 524 -10.31 40.64 9.13
CA GLU A 524 -11.16 39.50 9.48
C GLU A 524 -12.60 39.71 8.97
N VAL A 525 -13.18 40.90 9.21
CA VAL A 525 -14.52 41.25 8.69
C VAL A 525 -14.55 41.18 7.17
N ILE A 526 -13.57 41.76 6.48
CA ILE A 526 -13.51 41.72 5.00
C ILE A 526 -13.46 40.26 4.51
N HIS A 527 -12.66 39.40 5.16
CA HIS A 527 -12.56 37.98 4.80
C HIS A 527 -13.85 37.19 5.08
N GLN A 528 -14.51 37.43 6.22
CA GLN A 528 -15.79 36.80 6.58
C GLN A 528 -16.88 37.11 5.54
N HIS A 529 -16.82 38.30 4.93
CA HIS A 529 -17.69 38.71 3.82
C HIS A 529 -17.08 38.42 2.45
N ARG A 530 -16.16 37.45 2.33
CA ARG A 530 -15.56 36.96 1.06
C ARG A 530 -14.85 38.05 0.23
N GLY A 531 -14.30 39.08 0.87
CA GLY A 531 -13.50 40.12 0.22
C GLY A 531 -12.05 39.69 0.02
N THR A 532 -11.42 40.27 -1.00
CA THR A 532 -9.98 40.11 -1.27
C THR A 532 -9.27 41.42 -0.89
N ILE A 533 -8.27 41.33 -0.01
CA ILE A 533 -7.46 42.48 0.37
C ILE A 533 -6.47 42.77 -0.76
N ASP A 534 -6.47 44.00 -1.25
CA ASP A 534 -5.55 44.44 -2.29
C ASP A 534 -4.21 44.89 -1.69
N LYS A 535 -4.26 45.91 -0.82
CA LYS A 535 -3.11 46.39 -0.06
C LYS A 535 -3.53 47.29 1.10
N TYR A 536 -2.58 47.49 2.02
CA TYR A 536 -2.60 48.59 2.98
C TYR A 536 -1.80 49.75 2.43
N ILE A 537 -2.33 50.96 2.52
CA ILE A 537 -1.67 52.21 2.10
C ILE A 537 -1.54 53.09 3.35
N GLY A 538 -0.50 52.85 4.15
CA GLY A 538 -0.40 53.46 5.48
C GLY A 538 -1.53 52.95 6.38
N ASP A 539 -2.44 53.84 6.76
CA ASP A 539 -3.64 53.60 7.55
C ASP A 539 -4.88 53.24 6.72
N ALA A 540 -4.78 53.33 5.40
CA ALA A 540 -5.88 53.00 4.50
C ALA A 540 -5.91 51.50 4.11
N ILE A 541 -7.12 50.96 4.00
CA ILE A 541 -7.39 49.60 3.51
C ILE A 541 -8.03 49.70 2.13
N MET A 542 -7.46 48.99 1.16
CA MET A 542 -8.05 48.77 -0.16
C MET A 542 -8.44 47.30 -0.31
N ALA A 543 -9.69 47.04 -0.63
CA ALA A 543 -10.23 45.69 -0.83
C ALA A 543 -11.21 45.66 -2.00
N PHE A 544 -11.44 44.47 -2.56
CA PHE A 544 -12.41 44.27 -3.64
C PHE A 544 -13.13 42.92 -3.57
N TRP A 545 -14.28 42.86 -4.23
CA TRP A 545 -15.13 41.67 -4.33
C TRP A 545 -15.42 41.36 -5.81
N GLY A 546 -15.54 40.06 -6.14
CA GLY A 546 -15.81 39.56 -7.49
C GLY A 546 -14.61 38.95 -8.23
N ALA A 547 -13.43 38.97 -7.59
CA ALA A 547 -12.22 38.27 -8.03
C ALA A 547 -11.40 37.80 -6.81
N PRO A 548 -10.55 36.76 -6.93
CA PRO A 548 -10.35 35.90 -8.11
C PRO A 548 -11.54 34.96 -8.38
N VAL A 549 -12.29 34.61 -7.32
CA VAL A 549 -13.52 33.82 -7.41
C VAL A 549 -14.68 34.72 -7.83
N ARG A 550 -15.41 34.31 -8.87
CA ARG A 550 -16.58 35.05 -9.36
C ARG A 550 -17.69 34.99 -8.31
N ASN A 551 -18.26 36.15 -8.00
CA ASN A 551 -19.35 36.26 -7.05
C ASN A 551 -20.38 37.27 -7.58
N PRO A 552 -21.57 36.84 -8.05
CA PRO A 552 -22.63 37.75 -8.50
C PRO A 552 -23.09 38.73 -7.42
N ASP A 553 -22.99 38.36 -6.14
CA ASP A 553 -23.40 39.19 -5.01
C ASP A 553 -22.25 40.06 -4.47
N HIS A 554 -21.24 40.38 -5.30
CA HIS A 554 -20.04 41.12 -4.86
C HIS A 554 -20.37 42.46 -4.20
N ALA A 555 -21.35 43.21 -4.74
CA ALA A 555 -21.75 44.50 -4.20
C ALA A 555 -22.44 44.39 -2.83
N ARG A 556 -23.27 43.35 -2.65
CA ARG A 556 -23.96 43.08 -1.38
C ARG A 556 -22.95 42.72 -0.29
N HIS A 557 -22.04 41.77 -0.57
CA HIS A 557 -21.01 41.39 0.38
C HIS A 557 -20.07 42.55 0.75
N ALA A 558 -19.71 43.41 -0.22
CA ALA A 558 -18.90 44.59 0.06
C ALA A 558 -19.63 45.59 0.99
N LEU A 559 -20.92 45.82 0.76
CA LEU A 559 -21.74 46.70 1.59
C LEU A 559 -21.91 46.16 3.02
N GLU A 560 -22.22 44.86 3.14
CA GLU A 560 -22.29 44.17 4.43
C GLU A 560 -20.95 44.27 5.18
N ALA A 561 -19.83 44.04 4.48
CA ALA A 561 -18.50 44.18 5.05
C ALA A 561 -18.25 45.61 5.56
N ALA A 562 -18.59 46.64 4.79
CA ALA A 562 -18.42 48.03 5.20
C ALA A 562 -19.23 48.38 6.46
N MET A 563 -20.49 47.92 6.53
CA MET A 563 -21.34 48.12 7.71
C MET A 563 -20.82 47.34 8.93
N ALA A 564 -20.34 46.12 8.72
CA ALA A 564 -19.73 45.30 9.77
C ALA A 564 -18.39 45.89 10.24
N MET A 565 -17.58 46.48 9.36
CA MET A 565 -16.34 47.19 9.72
C MET A 565 -16.65 48.40 10.62
N ASP A 566 -17.63 49.21 10.24
CA ASP A 566 -18.04 50.37 11.04
C ASP A 566 -18.61 49.95 12.41
N ALA A 567 -19.43 48.89 12.47
CA ALA A 567 -19.90 48.32 13.74
C ALA A 567 -18.75 47.77 14.60
N ARG A 568 -17.86 46.96 14.01
CA ARG A 568 -16.73 46.35 14.70
C ARG A 568 -15.77 47.40 15.25
N LEU A 569 -15.56 48.50 14.52
CA LEU A 569 -14.74 49.61 14.98
C LEU A 569 -15.33 50.29 16.21
N ARG A 570 -16.66 50.39 16.33
CA ARG A 570 -17.32 50.95 17.52
C ARG A 570 -17.02 50.10 18.76
N ASP A 571 -17.10 48.78 18.63
CA ASP A 571 -16.77 47.85 19.72
C ASP A 571 -15.29 47.97 20.14
N LEU A 572 -14.40 48.17 19.17
CA LEU A 572 -12.96 48.32 19.44
C LEU A 572 -12.60 49.64 20.13
N GLN A 573 -13.46 50.67 20.08
CA GLN A 573 -13.19 51.94 20.75
C GLN A 573 -13.01 51.78 22.26
N GLU A 574 -13.81 50.91 22.90
CA GLU A 574 -13.71 50.65 24.33
C GLU A 574 -12.34 50.06 24.65
N HIS A 575 -11.90 49.08 23.85
CA HIS A 575 -10.59 48.46 24.01
C HIS A 575 -9.42 49.43 23.74
N PHE A 576 -9.57 50.33 22.76
CA PHE A 576 -8.56 51.35 22.50
C PHE A 576 -8.48 52.35 23.66
N ALA A 577 -9.62 52.73 24.25
CA ALA A 577 -9.67 53.61 25.41
C ALA A 577 -9.01 52.97 26.66
N GLU A 578 -9.23 51.68 26.91
CA GLU A 578 -8.56 50.94 28.01
C GLU A 578 -7.04 50.95 27.90
N ARG A 579 -6.51 50.94 26.68
CA ARG A 579 -5.07 51.02 26.40
C ARG A 579 -4.52 52.45 26.35
N GLY A 580 -5.38 53.45 26.55
CA GLY A 580 -5.00 54.87 26.49
C GLY A 580 -4.77 55.40 25.07
N TRP A 581 -5.22 54.68 24.04
CA TRP A 581 -5.08 55.09 22.64
C TRP A 581 -6.17 56.09 22.22
N PRO A 582 -5.88 56.99 21.27
CA PRO A 582 -6.87 57.95 20.77
C PRO A 582 -8.01 57.24 20.00
N PRO A 583 -9.23 57.79 20.02
CA PRO A 583 -10.36 57.19 19.30
C PRO A 583 -10.12 57.23 17.78
N ILE A 584 -10.30 56.08 17.13
CA ILE A 584 -10.11 55.96 15.67
C ILE A 584 -11.44 56.24 14.96
N LYS A 585 -11.46 57.15 13.98
CA LYS A 585 -12.63 57.32 13.10
C LYS A 585 -12.23 56.97 11.68
N VAL A 586 -13.11 56.30 10.95
CA VAL A 586 -12.81 55.81 9.60
C VAL A 586 -13.81 56.39 8.60
N GLY A 587 -13.32 56.74 7.42
CA GLY A 587 -14.13 56.95 6.24
C GLY A 587 -14.11 55.71 5.36
N ILE A 588 -15.25 55.25 4.87
CA ILE A 588 -15.36 54.10 3.96
C ILE A 588 -16.08 54.53 2.68
N GLY A 589 -15.45 54.32 1.53
CA GLY A 589 -15.99 54.59 0.19
C GLY A 589 -16.17 53.30 -0.60
N LEU A 590 -17.37 53.08 -1.16
CA LEU A 590 -17.65 51.91 -2.01
C LEU A 590 -18.15 52.32 -3.40
N ASN A 591 -17.56 51.70 -4.43
CA ASN A 591 -18.02 51.85 -5.80
C ASN A 591 -18.11 50.50 -6.51
N THR A 592 -19.13 50.35 -7.35
CA THR A 592 -19.35 49.17 -8.18
C THR A 592 -19.23 49.56 -9.66
N GLY A 593 -18.55 48.74 -10.45
CA GLY A 593 -18.43 48.95 -11.89
C GLY A 593 -17.32 48.11 -12.51
N GLU A 594 -17.18 48.24 -13.83
CA GLU A 594 -16.14 47.55 -14.58
C GLU A 594 -14.73 48.00 -14.14
N MET A 595 -13.90 47.05 -13.75
CA MET A 595 -12.49 47.24 -13.42
C MET A 595 -11.65 46.11 -14.02
N SER A 596 -10.35 46.39 -14.22
CA SER A 596 -9.38 45.40 -14.68
C SER A 596 -8.68 44.79 -13.47
N VAL A 597 -8.77 43.47 -13.31
CA VAL A 597 -8.11 42.72 -12.23
C VAL A 597 -7.04 41.80 -12.80
N GLY A 598 -5.89 41.70 -12.15
CA GLY A 598 -4.79 40.82 -12.56
C GLY A 598 -3.46 41.23 -11.93
N ASN A 599 -2.37 40.59 -12.35
CA ASN A 599 -1.02 41.00 -11.95
C ASN A 599 -0.64 42.33 -12.62
N MET A 600 -0.45 43.37 -11.82
CA MET A 600 -0.02 44.70 -12.26
C MET A 600 1.28 45.13 -11.55
N GLY A 601 2.15 45.86 -12.24
CA GLY A 601 3.47 46.25 -11.74
C GLY A 601 4.61 45.98 -12.75
N SER A 602 5.85 45.98 -12.26
CA SER A 602 7.03 45.73 -13.10
C SER A 602 7.50 44.27 -12.99
N ALA A 603 8.41 43.84 -13.86
CA ALA A 603 9.00 42.50 -13.80
C ALA A 603 9.66 42.17 -12.44
N PHE A 604 10.03 43.19 -11.66
CA PHE A 604 10.67 43.02 -10.34
C PHE A 604 9.68 43.09 -9.17
N ARG A 605 8.47 43.63 -9.38
CA ARG A 605 7.45 43.77 -8.34
C ARG A 605 6.06 43.75 -8.97
N MET A 606 5.40 42.60 -8.84
CA MET A 606 4.03 42.35 -9.31
C MET A 606 3.09 42.26 -8.11
N ALA A 607 1.89 42.80 -8.25
CA ALA A 607 0.80 42.64 -7.28
C ALA A 607 -0.49 42.29 -8.00
N TYR A 608 -1.25 41.33 -7.47
CA TYR A 608 -2.60 41.03 -7.95
C TYR A 608 -3.53 42.13 -7.46
N THR A 609 -4.01 42.99 -8.37
CA THR A 609 -4.69 44.24 -8.00
C THR A 609 -5.72 44.66 -9.03
N VAL A 610 -6.55 45.65 -8.67
CA VAL A 610 -7.59 46.22 -9.53
C VAL A 610 -7.23 47.63 -10.01
N LEU A 611 -7.51 47.92 -11.28
CA LEU A 611 -7.32 49.23 -11.90
C LEU A 611 -8.56 49.65 -12.69
N GLY A 612 -8.85 50.95 -12.74
CA GLY A 612 -9.90 51.49 -13.59
C GLY A 612 -10.52 52.77 -13.02
N ASP A 613 -11.37 53.42 -13.83
CA ASP A 613 -12.11 54.61 -13.41
C ASP A 613 -13.02 54.31 -12.20
N ALA A 614 -13.63 53.13 -12.17
CA ALA A 614 -14.44 52.66 -11.04
C ALA A 614 -13.63 52.56 -9.73
N VAL A 615 -12.35 52.21 -9.81
CA VAL A 615 -11.44 52.15 -8.64
C VAL A 615 -11.17 53.55 -8.10
N ASN A 616 -10.86 54.50 -9.00
CA ASN A 616 -10.61 55.89 -8.63
C ASN A 616 -11.85 56.56 -8.01
N LEU A 617 -13.06 56.23 -8.50
CA LEU A 617 -14.29 56.72 -7.89
C LEU A 617 -14.43 56.25 -6.45
N GLY A 618 -14.17 54.97 -6.16
CA GLY A 618 -14.23 54.43 -4.79
C GLY A 618 -13.35 55.20 -3.80
N SER A 619 -12.08 55.44 -4.15
CA SER A 619 -11.15 56.24 -3.34
C SER A 619 -11.65 57.66 -3.11
N ARG A 620 -12.28 58.30 -4.11
CA ARG A 620 -12.80 59.66 -3.95
C ARG A 620 -14.04 59.70 -3.06
N LEU A 621 -14.87 58.67 -3.09
CA LEU A 621 -16.04 58.56 -2.21
C LEU A 621 -15.63 58.45 -0.75
N GLU A 622 -14.58 57.68 -0.46
CA GLU A 622 -13.97 57.62 0.87
C GLU A 622 -13.62 59.05 1.33
N SER A 623 -12.88 59.82 0.54
CA SER A 623 -12.40 61.14 0.98
C SER A 623 -13.53 62.16 1.15
N LEU A 624 -14.69 61.95 0.51
CA LEU A 624 -15.90 62.77 0.71
C LEU A 624 -16.58 62.49 2.04
N THR A 625 -16.34 61.34 2.68
CA THR A 625 -16.96 60.96 3.96
C THR A 625 -16.70 62.04 5.02
N LYS A 626 -15.49 62.60 5.06
CA LYS A 626 -15.09 63.68 5.97
C LYS A 626 -15.89 64.96 5.74
N LYS A 627 -16.17 65.31 4.48
CA LYS A 627 -16.91 66.54 4.13
C LYS A 627 -18.39 66.43 4.49
N TYR A 628 -18.99 65.26 4.28
CA TYR A 628 -20.40 65.02 4.60
C TYR A 628 -20.64 64.60 6.06
N GLY A 629 -19.58 64.23 6.78
CA GLY A 629 -19.62 63.86 8.20
C GLY A 629 -20.24 62.49 8.47
N VAL A 630 -20.27 61.61 7.48
CA VAL A 630 -20.81 60.23 7.57
C VAL A 630 -19.68 59.21 7.55
N SER A 631 -19.83 58.01 8.10
CA SER A 631 -18.77 56.98 8.07
C SER A 631 -18.66 56.31 6.70
N ILE A 632 -19.77 56.06 6.02
CA ILE A 632 -19.82 55.26 4.79
C ILE A 632 -20.48 56.06 3.67
N ILE A 633 -19.83 56.11 2.50
CA ILE A 633 -20.40 56.65 1.26
C ILE A 633 -20.33 55.58 0.16
N ILE A 634 -21.43 55.39 -0.54
CA ILE A 634 -21.52 54.51 -1.71
C ILE A 634 -21.96 55.28 -2.95
N SER A 635 -21.54 54.78 -4.12
CA SER A 635 -22.02 55.26 -5.42
C SER A 635 -23.48 54.85 -5.71
N GLU A 636 -24.13 55.54 -6.64
CA GLU A 636 -25.40 55.10 -7.23
C GLU A 636 -25.33 53.71 -7.86
N PHE A 637 -24.16 53.31 -8.39
CA PHE A 637 -23.97 51.99 -8.99
C PHE A 637 -24.05 50.88 -7.95
N THR A 638 -23.35 51.05 -6.82
CA THR A 638 -23.44 50.12 -5.67
C THR A 638 -24.86 50.05 -5.12
N ARG A 639 -25.53 51.20 -4.97
CA ARG A 639 -26.93 51.27 -4.53
C ARG A 639 -27.88 50.52 -5.46
N ASN A 640 -27.67 50.64 -6.77
CA ASN A 640 -28.52 49.97 -7.76
C ASN A 640 -28.28 48.45 -7.80
N ALA A 641 -27.06 48.01 -7.48
CA ALA A 641 -26.72 46.59 -7.34
C ALA A 641 -27.29 45.95 -6.06
N VAL A 642 -27.67 46.75 -5.05
CA VAL A 642 -28.16 46.28 -3.74
C VAL A 642 -29.44 47.02 -3.31
N PRO A 643 -30.56 46.88 -4.04
CA PRO A 643 -31.79 47.66 -3.79
C PRO A 643 -32.51 47.37 -2.45
N GLU A 644 -32.16 46.29 -1.75
CA GLU A 644 -32.79 45.80 -0.52
C GLU A 644 -32.38 46.58 0.75
N PHE A 645 -31.39 47.47 0.67
CA PHE A 645 -31.00 48.36 1.76
C PHE A 645 -31.70 49.73 1.65
N VAL A 646 -31.82 50.41 2.79
CA VAL A 646 -32.30 51.78 2.88
C VAL A 646 -31.12 52.74 2.82
N TYR A 647 -31.24 53.76 1.99
CA TYR A 647 -30.20 54.73 1.73
C TYR A 647 -30.68 56.17 1.95
N ARG A 648 -29.77 57.00 2.48
CA ARG A 648 -29.87 58.46 2.45
C ARG A 648 -29.05 58.99 1.30
N GLU A 649 -29.69 59.68 0.38
CA GLU A 649 -28.98 60.41 -0.66
C GLU A 649 -28.20 61.56 -0.02
N LEU A 650 -26.89 61.65 -0.21
CA LEU A 650 -26.10 62.70 0.42
C LEU A 650 -25.99 63.92 -0.48
N ASP A 651 -25.63 63.70 -1.75
CA ASP A 651 -25.50 64.78 -2.71
C ASP A 651 -25.36 64.25 -4.14
N ARG A 652 -25.45 65.17 -5.10
CA ARG A 652 -25.04 64.95 -6.49
C ARG A 652 -23.72 65.69 -6.71
N VAL A 653 -22.62 64.95 -6.85
CA VAL A 653 -21.26 65.53 -6.89
C VAL A 653 -20.61 65.34 -8.26
N ARG A 654 -19.85 66.34 -8.68
CA ARG A 654 -18.88 66.20 -9.78
C ARG A 654 -17.50 65.96 -9.18
N VAL A 655 -16.98 64.75 -9.33
CA VAL A 655 -15.64 64.41 -8.87
C VAL A 655 -14.60 64.82 -9.90
N VAL A 656 -13.44 65.32 -9.44
CA VAL A 656 -12.37 65.83 -10.30
C VAL A 656 -11.95 64.78 -11.34
N GLY A 657 -12.12 65.05 -12.63
CA GLY A 657 -11.77 64.12 -13.71
C GLY A 657 -12.94 63.28 -14.26
N ARG A 658 -14.19 63.53 -13.82
CA ARG A 658 -15.40 62.97 -14.45
C ARG A 658 -16.41 64.08 -14.72
N GLU A 659 -16.84 64.24 -15.98
CA GLU A 659 -17.83 65.27 -16.35
C GLU A 659 -19.25 64.91 -15.89
N LYS A 660 -19.58 63.61 -15.90
CA LYS A 660 -20.89 63.12 -15.46
C LYS A 660 -20.99 63.16 -13.93
N PRO A 661 -21.99 63.85 -13.37
CA PRO A 661 -22.20 63.87 -11.92
C PRO A 661 -22.69 62.51 -11.43
N VAL A 662 -22.22 62.11 -10.24
CA VAL A 662 -22.59 60.86 -9.58
C VAL A 662 -23.41 61.19 -8.34
N VAL A 663 -24.51 60.48 -8.15
CA VAL A 663 -25.28 60.56 -6.89
C VAL A 663 -24.62 59.66 -5.86
N ILE A 664 -24.39 60.20 -4.68
CA ILE A 664 -23.73 59.50 -3.57
C ILE A 664 -24.72 59.26 -2.44
N TYR A 665 -24.59 58.13 -1.76
CA TYR A 665 -25.53 57.68 -0.74
C TYR A 665 -24.80 57.23 0.52
N GLU A 666 -25.43 57.44 1.67
CA GLU A 666 -25.09 56.82 2.94
C GLU A 666 -26.02 55.60 3.15
N PRO A 667 -25.48 54.39 3.39
CA PRO A 667 -26.27 53.23 3.77
C PRO A 667 -26.74 53.36 5.22
N ILE A 668 -28.04 53.12 5.46
CA ILE A 668 -28.65 53.23 6.79
C ILE A 668 -28.83 51.86 7.45
N GLY A 669 -29.26 50.88 6.68
CA GLY A 669 -29.51 49.53 7.17
C GLY A 669 -30.33 48.70 6.19
N GLN A 670 -30.52 47.41 6.51
CA GLN A 670 -31.43 46.56 5.75
C GLN A 670 -32.87 47.04 5.95
N LYS A 671 -33.69 46.96 4.89
CA LYS A 671 -35.06 47.51 4.90
C LYS A 671 -35.96 47.00 6.04
N LEU A 672 -35.69 45.81 6.57
CA LEU A 672 -36.45 45.20 7.67
C LEU A 672 -36.03 45.72 9.06
N ASP A 673 -34.83 46.29 9.18
CA ASP A 673 -34.24 46.67 10.47
C ASP A 673 -34.29 48.18 10.73
N VAL A 674 -34.68 48.98 9.73
CA VAL A 674 -34.77 50.45 9.86
C VAL A 674 -36.09 50.84 10.52
N SER A 675 -36.01 51.63 11.60
CA SER A 675 -37.18 52.11 12.35
C SER A 675 -38.09 53.01 11.50
N GLN A 676 -39.38 53.02 11.82
CA GLN A 676 -40.35 53.88 11.13
C GLN A 676 -39.98 55.36 11.22
N ASP A 677 -39.52 55.82 12.39
CA ASP A 677 -39.05 57.20 12.59
C ASP A 677 -37.94 57.58 11.61
N ALA A 678 -36.99 56.67 11.36
CA ALA A 678 -35.90 56.91 10.41
C ALA A 678 -36.41 56.94 8.95
N LEU A 679 -37.42 56.15 8.61
CA LEU A 679 -38.05 56.18 7.29
C LEU A 679 -38.83 57.49 7.05
N ASP A 680 -39.54 57.96 8.07
CA ASP A 680 -40.29 59.22 8.02
C ASP A 680 -39.34 60.41 7.88
N GLU A 681 -38.24 60.40 8.63
CA GLU A 681 -37.16 61.38 8.52
C GLU A 681 -36.54 61.41 7.11
N LEU A 682 -36.23 60.25 6.53
CA LEU A 682 -35.70 60.15 5.16
C LEU A 682 -36.71 60.65 4.13
N THR A 683 -38.01 60.49 4.39
CA THR A 683 -39.07 60.98 3.51
C THR A 683 -39.15 62.51 3.53
N LEU A 684 -39.12 63.11 4.72
CA LEU A 684 -39.03 64.57 4.88
C LEU A 684 -37.77 65.12 4.21
N TYR A 685 -36.63 64.46 4.43
CA TYR A 685 -35.36 64.83 3.82
C TYR A 685 -35.39 64.79 2.29
N ARG A 686 -35.97 63.74 1.69
CA ARG A 686 -36.15 63.64 0.23
C ARG A 686 -37.02 64.77 -0.32
N ASN A 687 -38.05 65.19 0.42
CA ASN A 687 -38.86 66.34 0.03
C ASN A 687 -38.05 67.64 0.12
N GLY A 688 -37.25 67.83 1.16
CA GLY A 688 -36.29 68.94 1.27
C GLY A 688 -35.34 69.01 0.06
N LEU A 689 -34.74 67.89 -0.33
CA LEU A 689 -33.89 67.80 -1.53
C LEU A 689 -34.64 68.14 -2.83
N LYS A 690 -35.91 67.73 -2.97
CA LYS A 690 -36.74 68.12 -4.12
C LYS A 690 -36.98 69.62 -4.17
N HIS A 691 -37.23 70.28 -3.03
CA HIS A 691 -37.38 71.73 -2.97
C HIS A 691 -36.06 72.44 -3.31
N TYR A 692 -34.94 71.94 -2.75
CA TYR A 692 -33.60 72.47 -2.99
C TYR A 692 -33.23 72.42 -4.48
N ARG A 693 -33.44 71.29 -5.16
CA ARG A 693 -33.14 71.13 -6.59
C ARG A 693 -34.08 71.93 -7.50
N ALA A 694 -35.29 72.22 -7.03
CA ALA A 694 -36.24 73.09 -7.72
C ALA A 694 -36.01 74.59 -7.43
N GLN A 695 -34.90 74.94 -6.76
CA GLN A 695 -34.56 76.31 -6.33
C GLN A 695 -35.63 76.98 -5.45
N ARG A 696 -36.45 76.19 -4.75
CA ARG A 696 -37.46 76.68 -3.80
C ARG A 696 -36.83 76.80 -2.41
N TRP A 697 -35.97 77.81 -2.25
CA TRP A 697 -35.07 77.96 -1.09
C TRP A 697 -35.81 78.00 0.24
N ASP A 698 -36.85 78.83 0.39
CA ASP A 698 -37.61 78.94 1.64
C ASP A 698 -38.23 77.61 2.08
N GLN A 699 -38.76 76.84 1.12
CA GLN A 699 -39.37 75.53 1.39
C GLN A 699 -38.31 74.48 1.75
N ALA A 700 -37.15 74.53 1.10
CA ALA A 700 -36.04 73.64 1.40
C ALA A 700 -35.42 73.96 2.77
N GLU A 701 -35.18 75.23 3.06
CA GLU A 701 -34.58 75.72 4.30
C GLU A 701 -35.47 75.37 5.50
N LEU A 702 -36.77 75.61 5.43
CA LEU A 702 -37.71 75.24 6.50
C LEU A 702 -37.64 73.73 6.83
N GLN A 703 -37.59 72.88 5.80
CA GLN A 703 -37.50 71.43 5.96
C GLN A 703 -36.16 71.01 6.58
N PHE A 704 -35.04 71.56 6.09
CA PHE A 704 -33.71 71.21 6.63
C PHE A 704 -33.48 71.77 8.03
N LEU A 705 -33.99 72.95 8.38
CA LEU A 705 -33.93 73.49 9.74
C LEU A 705 -34.72 72.64 10.73
N ASN A 706 -35.90 72.15 10.34
CA ASN A 706 -36.68 71.23 11.18
C ASN A 706 -35.96 69.90 11.40
N LEU A 707 -35.38 69.33 10.33
CA LEU A 707 -34.56 68.11 10.42
C LEU A 707 -33.30 68.32 11.26
N GLN A 708 -32.64 69.47 11.13
CA GLN A 708 -31.46 69.83 11.93
C GLN A 708 -31.80 70.00 13.41
N LYS A 709 -32.96 70.56 13.75
CA LYS A 709 -33.43 70.66 15.14
C LYS A 709 -33.74 69.28 15.74
N ALA A 710 -34.38 68.40 14.97
CA ALA A 710 -34.71 67.05 15.41
C ALA A 710 -33.45 66.15 15.53
N HIS A 711 -32.46 66.35 14.66
CA HIS A 711 -31.25 65.53 14.57
C HIS A 711 -29.99 66.39 14.49
N PRO A 712 -29.60 67.09 15.57
CA PRO A 712 -28.51 68.06 15.56
C PRO A 712 -27.14 67.46 15.27
N GLN A 713 -26.97 66.15 15.49
CA GLN A 713 -25.73 65.42 15.24
C GLN A 713 -25.47 65.14 13.76
N ARG A 714 -26.45 65.36 12.87
CA ARG A 714 -26.32 65.07 11.43
C ARG A 714 -25.87 66.31 10.67
N SER A 715 -24.62 66.32 10.27
CA SER A 715 -23.99 67.39 9.49
C SER A 715 -24.69 67.68 8.17
N ILE A 716 -25.30 66.68 7.53
CA ILE A 716 -25.89 66.83 6.19
C ILE A 716 -26.98 67.90 6.12
N TYR A 717 -27.83 68.02 7.15
CA TYR A 717 -28.89 69.04 7.17
C TYR A 717 -28.31 70.45 7.28
N LYS A 718 -27.29 70.62 8.14
CA LYS A 718 -26.55 71.86 8.27
C LYS A 718 -25.86 72.25 6.95
N ILE A 719 -25.22 71.29 6.26
CA ILE A 719 -24.57 71.53 4.97
C ILE A 719 -25.56 72.11 3.96
N TYR A 720 -26.78 71.59 3.89
CA TYR A 720 -27.80 72.13 2.98
C TYR A 720 -28.31 73.50 3.42
N CYS A 721 -28.53 73.75 4.71
CA CYS A 721 -28.85 75.10 5.22
C CYS A 721 -27.76 76.12 4.86
N ASP A 722 -26.49 75.79 5.12
CA ASP A 722 -25.35 76.67 4.84
C ASP A 722 -25.25 76.98 3.32
N ARG A 723 -25.50 75.98 2.47
CA ARG A 723 -25.53 76.18 1.01
C ARG A 723 -26.70 77.03 0.54
N ILE A 724 -27.89 76.84 1.13
CA ILE A 724 -29.07 77.66 0.82
C ILE A 724 -28.79 79.13 1.18
N ALA A 725 -28.16 79.39 2.33
CA ALA A 725 -27.75 80.74 2.72
C ALA A 725 -26.79 81.37 1.70
N VAL A 726 -25.85 80.60 1.14
CA VAL A 726 -24.97 81.07 0.05
C VAL A 726 -25.77 81.35 -1.23
N TYR A 727 -26.70 80.46 -1.62
CA TYR A 727 -27.49 80.61 -2.83
C TYR A 727 -28.57 81.70 -2.75
N HIS A 728 -28.98 82.12 -1.54
CA HIS A 728 -29.77 83.34 -1.37
C HIS A 728 -29.01 84.59 -1.80
N VAL A 729 -27.70 84.62 -1.55
CA VAL A 729 -26.82 85.75 -1.93
C VAL A 729 -26.32 85.62 -3.37
N HIS A 730 -26.08 84.39 -3.82
CA HIS A 730 -25.56 84.06 -5.15
C HIS A 730 -26.35 82.91 -5.79
N PRO A 731 -27.53 83.18 -6.37
CA PRO A 731 -28.39 82.13 -6.91
C PRO A 731 -27.73 81.45 -8.11
N PRO A 732 -27.78 80.12 -8.21
CA PRO A 732 -27.33 79.41 -9.40
C PRO A 732 -28.28 79.73 -10.57
N GLY A 733 -27.75 79.86 -11.78
CA GLY A 733 -28.55 80.19 -12.97
C GLY A 733 -29.65 79.15 -13.29
N PRO A 734 -30.56 79.46 -14.24
CA PRO A 734 -31.67 78.58 -14.61
C PRO A 734 -31.24 77.21 -15.18
N GLU A 735 -30.00 77.10 -15.68
CA GLU A 735 -29.38 75.87 -16.22
C GLU A 735 -28.68 75.02 -15.14
N TRP A 736 -28.93 75.26 -13.85
CA TRP A 736 -28.25 74.53 -12.78
C TRP A 736 -28.70 73.06 -12.71
N ASP A 737 -27.74 72.15 -12.83
CA ASP A 737 -27.93 70.70 -12.86
C ASP A 737 -28.15 70.07 -11.46
N GLY A 738 -28.29 70.91 -10.42
CA GLY A 738 -28.44 70.49 -9.03
C GLY A 738 -27.18 69.83 -8.45
N VAL A 739 -26.03 70.01 -9.11
CA VAL A 739 -24.74 69.43 -8.72
C VAL A 739 -23.95 70.43 -7.90
N TYR A 740 -23.36 69.95 -6.81
CA TYR A 740 -22.38 70.71 -6.05
C TYR A 740 -20.96 70.37 -6.53
N THR A 741 -20.23 71.39 -6.99
CA THR A 741 -18.82 71.24 -7.38
C THR A 741 -17.95 71.66 -6.20
N HIS A 742 -17.15 70.73 -5.68
CA HIS A 742 -16.17 71.06 -4.66
C HIS A 742 -14.99 71.79 -5.32
N GLU A 743 -14.88 73.11 -5.11
CA GLU A 743 -13.67 73.86 -5.46
C GLU A 743 -12.50 73.43 -4.58
N ARG A 744 -11.30 73.32 -5.16
CA ARG A 744 -10.08 73.00 -4.40
C ARG A 744 -9.83 74.12 -3.38
N LYS A 745 -9.56 73.73 -2.14
CA LYS A 745 -8.53 74.39 -1.35
C LYS A 745 -7.38 73.43 -1.21
#